data_AF-A0A7X7KZS1-F1
#
_entry.id   AF-A0A7X7KZS1-F1
#
_cell.length_a   1.000
_cell.length_b   1.000
_cell.length_c   1.000
_cell.angle_alpha   90.00
_cell.angle_beta   90.00
_cell.angle_gamma   90.00
#
_symmetry.space_group_name_H-M   'P 1'
#
loop_
_entity.id
_entity.type
_entity.pdbx_description
1 polymer ?
#
loop_
_entity_poly.entity_id
_entity_poly.type
_entity_poly.pdbx_seq_one_letter_code
_entity_poly.pdbx_strand_id
1 'polypeptide(L)'
;MKYCLWVSGPMIAVALLTAPPAGGHTTPSTTPPAATNAQDYSQGFRAFLRLGLPDTFKATYVHLQSVVHHQFGGYSLHEVQLRGNAWLLAENKAATSTLLTASGVVLELADVQTFRKQQMAARASNAVARAGTVVPRQADVPTGSWKPCDLERDLGKATAFVEKKLAEKAADARGLRYDSFLRSDEGPGTLFLLAVLAWQHGRQQEANALAGSLFALAGDSRKVILSAMNVLADAQLAAAGIDFRFTRDWQAYQAAVAALLQKFPAGWRKAGAARLLQEKVQARAAMQAPPPVTGEGLDDEDRALAAALATEAESGSRPGYSGDFCFLVASNRVSRRPTASEPPDVMTRIQARGLRSVPLLLALAGDEVLCPRFRSESGMSTIHTFYDRDSGPSDEVRTQTYYRQMDRPLTRGEIARHLLAPLCPREESERRRGDDEQTPEEVVEAARETYLALKDLPPTGQADYFLKHGDQNQKQAAIRFLLESGVEAHVPQIEAFLLTPPTEMSDMMHGGYGGGLVSAYVEKRGEAAAGFVERYAAMRQKIDLPAGMASNEELVAQVQKMADREVATLRAMVRKPDLAATIAALVNADSDQKGMMVAYQTLGRLPADTAVPAMLRAAVQSTNTVVRSRLLQMMPMLRLSGMQESMEEVDSPEAMEAVMQQLAARNQTSIGTNAAAWKILLADTRPAVPTGMEYSDTRKMTLADLAATAIEALYSGVSSMRSFGAGNTENLPVEVMMRVMRDRAAARLAGKPEAELPRLPSADDVTEERRAALVASVTQATPAELPKLLEAFSPAETLYLAQAAEEQPALAKALAAPSRHLAKVEVDPALPTGVTARLKRLEGSAISTNTVETMRDCCQFLLTNGVASSLNLSSAGFGRGLSLVVRPLGELGARGMDTGWISQFNRKGSKPKGVITAMLQGGEEGFAHAMWFVELPPAAAPVGAATVEGDKAKKDDEDEDEDDNEEMMERMMASFEERNQAFNEAARSFYTGGEPLAGNAAITFTGVLPPKPGEKS
;
A
#
# COMPACT_ATOMS: atom_id res chain seq x y z
N MET A 1 14.01 2.87 62.74
CA MET A 1 13.55 1.78 63.63
C MET A 1 13.97 0.46 62.99
N LYS A 2 15.06 -0.16 63.46
CA LYS A 2 15.12 -1.43 64.24
C LYS A 2 14.78 -2.66 63.35
N TYR A 3 15.60 -3.66 63.04
CA TYR A 3 16.91 -4.24 63.46
C TYR A 3 17.53 -4.96 62.22
N CYS A 4 18.83 -4.92 61.87
CA CYS A 4 19.99 -5.64 62.44
C CYS A 4 19.86 -7.19 62.39
N LEU A 5 20.67 -7.90 61.56
CA LEU A 5 22.02 -8.50 61.84
C LEU A 5 21.86 -10.05 61.93
N TRP A 6 22.65 -10.99 61.38
CA TRP A 6 24.09 -11.36 61.44
C TRP A 6 24.34 -12.43 60.33
N VAL A 7 25.38 -12.38 59.48
CA VAL A 7 26.79 -12.82 59.65
C VAL A 7 27.00 -14.35 59.72
N SER A 8 27.76 -14.92 58.77
CA SER A 8 29.02 -15.68 58.98
C SER A 8 29.54 -16.37 57.69
N GLY A 9 30.77 -16.01 57.27
CA GLY A 9 31.67 -16.90 56.48
C GLY A 9 32.45 -17.84 57.44
N PRO A 10 33.67 -18.36 57.12
CA PRO A 10 34.52 -18.21 55.92
C PRO A 10 35.37 -19.47 55.52
N MET A 11 36.33 -19.26 54.60
CA MET A 11 37.65 -19.92 54.42
C MET A 11 37.79 -21.30 53.71
N ILE A 12 38.47 -21.39 52.54
CA ILE A 12 39.93 -21.52 52.21
C ILE A 12 40.40 -23.00 52.04
N ALA A 13 40.94 -23.31 50.84
CA ALA A 13 42.18 -24.08 50.54
C ALA A 13 42.04 -24.81 49.17
N VAL A 14 42.67 -24.35 48.08
CA VAL A 14 44.04 -24.62 47.57
C VAL A 14 44.27 -26.03 46.97
N ALA A 15 44.35 -26.04 45.64
CA ALA A 15 45.19 -26.78 44.68
C ALA A 15 45.59 -28.26 44.90
N LEU A 16 45.45 -29.08 43.84
CA LEU A 16 46.58 -29.72 43.15
C LEU A 16 46.18 -30.47 41.85
N LEU A 17 47.12 -30.40 40.91
CA LEU A 17 47.25 -31.02 39.57
C LEU A 17 46.91 -32.52 39.48
N THR A 18 46.24 -32.92 38.39
CA THR A 18 46.62 -34.06 37.51
C THR A 18 45.92 -33.97 36.16
N ALA A 19 46.66 -34.14 35.06
CA ALA A 19 46.18 -34.45 33.70
C ALA A 19 46.69 -35.87 33.32
N PRO A 20 46.30 -36.49 32.19
CA PRO A 20 45.00 -36.65 31.52
C PRO A 20 44.64 -38.17 31.37
N PRO A 21 43.66 -38.56 30.54
CA PRO A 21 44.10 -39.25 29.31
C PRO A 21 43.33 -38.87 28.03
N ALA A 22 43.97 -39.22 26.92
CA ALA A 22 43.62 -38.96 25.53
C ALA A 22 42.52 -39.88 24.97
N GLY A 23 41.94 -39.43 23.87
CA GLY A 23 41.01 -40.14 22.98
C GLY A 23 39.86 -39.20 22.61
N GLY A 24 39.77 -38.55 21.46
CA GLY A 24 40.18 -38.96 20.12
C GLY A 24 38.95 -39.39 19.34
N HIS A 25 38.18 -38.43 18.81
CA HIS A 25 37.41 -38.58 17.56
C HIS A 25 37.13 -37.21 16.96
N THR A 26 37.72 -37.02 15.78
CA THR A 26 37.63 -35.87 14.89
C THR A 26 36.33 -35.91 14.08
N THR A 27 35.59 -34.80 14.05
CA THR A 27 34.78 -34.38 12.90
C THR A 27 35.18 -32.95 12.54
N PRO A 28 35.46 -32.64 11.26
CA PRO A 28 35.93 -31.32 10.87
C PRO A 28 34.74 -30.35 10.90
N SER A 29 34.58 -29.63 12.01
CA SER A 29 33.85 -28.37 11.98
C SER A 29 34.78 -27.37 11.29
N THR A 30 34.57 -27.12 10.01
CA THR A 30 35.04 -25.89 9.38
C THR A 30 34.24 -24.74 9.97
N THR A 31 34.62 -24.35 11.18
CA THR A 31 34.40 -22.99 11.67
C THR A 31 35.20 -22.08 10.73
N PRO A 32 34.60 -21.05 10.11
CA PRO A 32 35.38 -20.02 9.45
C PRO A 32 36.37 -19.44 10.48
N PRO A 33 37.61 -19.11 10.09
CA PRO A 33 38.55 -18.54 11.02
C PRO A 33 37.95 -17.26 11.61
N ALA A 34 37.87 -17.20 12.94
CA ALA A 34 37.44 -16.03 13.67
C ALA A 34 38.24 -14.81 13.19
N ALA A 35 37.55 -13.84 12.59
CA ALA A 35 38.15 -12.57 12.23
C ALA A 35 38.73 -11.94 13.51
N THR A 36 40.03 -11.69 13.47
CA THR A 36 40.85 -11.27 14.58
C THR A 36 40.65 -9.78 14.83
N ASN A 37 40.21 -9.43 16.05
CA ASN A 37 40.16 -8.09 16.65
C ASN A 37 39.39 -7.00 15.86
N ALA A 38 38.06 -7.06 15.84
CA ALA A 38 37.27 -5.84 15.66
C ALA A 38 37.64 -4.83 16.77
N GLN A 39 37.95 -3.59 16.40
CA GLN A 39 38.24 -2.51 17.33
C GLN A 39 37.04 -2.33 18.28
N ASP A 40 37.30 -2.20 19.59
CA ASP A 40 36.24 -2.08 20.59
C ASP A 40 35.68 -0.65 20.65
N TYR A 41 34.43 -0.48 20.23
CA TYR A 41 33.71 0.80 20.24
C TYR A 41 32.77 0.95 21.45
N SER A 42 32.82 0.05 22.42
CA SER A 42 31.95 0.04 23.62
C SER A 42 31.88 1.38 24.35
N GLN A 43 32.97 2.15 24.41
CA GLN A 43 32.96 3.47 25.03
C GLN A 43 32.11 4.49 24.26
N GLY A 44 32.18 4.45 22.93
CA GLY A 44 31.35 5.27 22.04
C GLY A 44 29.88 4.87 22.12
N PHE A 45 29.59 3.57 22.13
CA PHE A 45 28.22 3.06 22.29
C PHE A 45 27.59 3.51 23.60
N ARG A 46 28.32 3.47 24.72
CA ARG A 46 27.84 4.00 26.02
C ARG A 46 27.51 5.49 26.00
N ALA A 47 28.12 6.28 25.10
CA ALA A 47 27.79 7.70 24.99
C ALA A 47 26.36 7.92 24.50
N PHE A 48 25.86 7.09 23.58
CA PHE A 48 24.48 7.16 23.08
C PHE A 48 23.45 6.82 24.15
N LEU A 49 23.80 5.94 25.10
CA LEU A 49 22.94 5.65 26.26
C LEU A 49 22.82 6.87 27.18
N ARG A 50 23.93 7.59 27.40
CA ARG A 50 23.90 8.86 28.15
C ARG A 50 23.12 9.95 27.41
N LEU A 51 23.05 9.88 26.09
CA LEU A 51 22.22 10.73 25.24
C LEU A 51 20.74 10.28 25.20
N GLY A 52 20.36 9.32 26.04
CA GLY A 52 18.96 8.93 26.24
C GLY A 52 18.45 7.88 25.25
N LEU A 53 19.34 7.16 24.56
CA LEU A 53 18.94 5.92 23.91
C LEU A 53 18.53 4.90 24.99
N PRO A 54 17.29 4.36 24.97
CA PRO A 54 16.82 3.46 26.03
C PRO A 54 17.62 2.16 26.10
N ASP A 55 17.68 1.58 27.31
CA ASP A 55 18.36 0.32 27.53
C ASP A 55 17.58 -0.87 26.98
N THR A 56 18.18 -1.60 26.03
CA THR A 56 17.61 -2.80 25.41
C THR A 56 18.16 -4.10 25.96
N PHE A 57 18.94 -4.10 27.05
CA PHE A 57 19.57 -5.32 27.60
C PHE A 57 18.58 -6.48 27.84
N LYS A 58 17.34 -6.16 28.22
CA LYS A 58 16.25 -7.14 28.43
C LYS A 58 15.15 -7.10 27.37
N ALA A 59 15.32 -6.29 26.33
CA ALA A 59 14.30 -6.06 25.33
C ALA A 59 14.30 -7.15 24.27
N THR A 60 13.14 -7.47 23.70
CA THR A 60 13.03 -8.43 22.60
C THR A 60 13.10 -7.68 21.28
N TYR A 61 14.00 -8.08 20.37
CA TYR A 61 14.02 -7.53 19.01
C TYR A 61 12.79 -8.04 18.21
N VAL A 62 12.04 -7.14 17.59
CA VAL A 62 10.73 -7.44 16.97
C VAL A 62 10.53 -6.73 15.62
N HIS A 63 9.62 -7.27 14.82
CA HIS A 63 8.97 -6.59 13.71
C HIS A 63 7.66 -5.96 14.20
N LEU A 64 7.62 -4.64 14.28
CA LEU A 64 6.48 -3.82 14.62
C LEU A 64 5.72 -3.38 13.36
N GLN A 65 4.42 -3.63 13.36
CA GLN A 65 3.45 -3.08 12.42
C GLN A 65 2.52 -2.13 13.18
N SER A 66 2.56 -0.84 12.84
CA SER A 66 1.68 0.17 13.43
C SER A 66 1.50 1.35 12.46
N VAL A 67 0.28 1.88 12.38
CA VAL A 67 -0.02 3.09 11.59
C VAL A 67 0.81 4.27 12.07
N VAL A 68 1.00 4.38 13.38
CA VAL A 68 1.80 5.40 14.05
C VAL A 68 3.25 5.28 13.60
N HIS A 69 3.82 4.06 13.59
CA HIS A 69 5.18 3.83 13.09
C HIS A 69 5.40 4.31 11.64
N HIS A 70 4.42 4.12 10.74
CA HIS A 70 4.52 4.57 9.34
C HIS A 70 4.48 6.09 9.15
N GLN A 71 3.92 6.84 10.11
CA GLN A 71 3.77 8.29 10.02
C GLN A 71 5.07 9.06 10.30
N PHE A 72 6.09 8.43 10.90
CA PHE A 72 7.31 9.11 11.33
C PHE A 72 8.46 9.09 10.33
N GLY A 73 8.20 8.71 9.07
CA GLY A 73 9.03 9.09 7.93
C GLY A 73 10.54 8.84 8.07
N GLY A 74 10.95 7.80 8.79
CA GLY A 74 12.36 7.45 8.91
C GLY A 74 12.89 6.88 7.59
N TYR A 75 14.18 7.08 7.31
CA TYR A 75 14.84 6.42 6.19
C TYR A 75 14.54 4.92 6.18
N SER A 76 13.80 4.48 5.16
CA SER A 76 13.45 3.07 5.05
C SER A 76 14.65 2.29 4.53
N LEU A 77 15.20 1.42 5.38
CA LEU A 77 16.29 0.50 5.03
C LEU A 77 15.78 -0.70 4.19
N HIS A 78 14.79 -0.50 3.31
CA HIS A 78 14.23 -1.55 2.45
C HIS A 78 15.32 -2.25 1.62
N GLU A 79 16.34 -1.51 1.19
CA GLU A 79 17.50 -2.03 0.45
C GLU A 79 18.35 -3.02 1.28
N VAL A 80 18.34 -2.90 2.61
CA VAL A 80 19.08 -3.79 3.54
C VAL A 80 18.27 -5.05 3.87
N GLN A 81 16.96 -5.04 3.63
CA GLN A 81 16.04 -6.18 3.85
C GLN A 81 16.07 -6.74 5.28
N LEU A 82 16.11 -5.86 6.29
CA LEU A 82 15.98 -6.22 7.70
C LEU A 82 14.55 -6.73 7.98
N ARG A 83 14.43 -7.78 8.82
CA ARG A 83 13.11 -8.29 9.23
C ARG A 83 12.57 -7.55 10.44
N GLY A 84 13.40 -7.29 11.44
CA GLY A 84 13.04 -6.47 12.59
C GLY A 84 13.16 -4.97 12.32
N ASN A 85 12.43 -4.18 13.11
CA ASN A 85 12.45 -2.71 13.02
C ASN A 85 12.24 -2.02 14.39
N ALA A 86 12.10 -2.79 15.48
CA ALA A 86 11.89 -2.26 16.82
C ALA A 86 12.37 -3.22 17.92
N TRP A 87 12.38 -2.73 19.16
CA TRP A 87 12.71 -3.47 20.38
C TRP A 87 11.55 -3.34 21.37
N LEU A 88 10.99 -4.46 21.80
CA LEU A 88 9.96 -4.51 22.83
C LEU A 88 10.64 -4.38 24.21
N LEU A 89 10.55 -3.19 24.80
CA LEU A 89 11.18 -2.86 26.09
C LEU A 89 10.39 -3.43 27.26
N ALA A 90 9.07 -3.32 27.21
CA ALA A 90 8.16 -3.84 28.22
C ALA A 90 6.86 -4.28 27.57
N GLU A 91 6.44 -5.52 27.83
CA GLU A 91 5.19 -6.05 27.30
C GLU A 91 4.08 -5.99 28.35
N ASN A 92 2.97 -5.33 27.99
CA ASN A 92 1.74 -5.36 28.78
C ASN A 92 0.54 -5.43 27.83
N LYS A 93 0.20 -6.66 27.43
CA LYS A 93 -0.92 -6.91 26.50
C LYS A 93 -2.28 -6.45 27.04
N ALA A 94 -2.43 -6.29 28.36
CA ALA A 94 -3.69 -5.83 28.96
C ALA A 94 -3.92 -4.32 28.86
N ALA A 95 -2.85 -3.54 28.66
CA ALA A 95 -2.87 -2.09 28.50
C ALA A 95 -1.99 -1.66 27.32
N THR A 96 -0.94 -0.90 27.56
CA THR A 96 0.06 -0.49 26.56
C THR A 96 1.40 -1.17 26.80
N SER A 97 2.00 -1.69 25.73
CA SER A 97 3.39 -2.14 25.70
C SER A 97 4.31 -1.00 25.28
N THR A 98 5.54 -0.98 25.78
CA THR A 98 6.55 0.02 25.44
C THR A 98 7.53 -0.56 24.42
N LEU A 99 7.68 0.10 23.27
CA LEU A 99 8.57 -0.30 22.18
C LEU A 99 9.54 0.83 21.83
N LEU A 100 10.74 0.48 21.37
CA LEU A 100 11.75 1.38 20.83
C LEU A 100 11.96 1.08 19.35
N THR A 101 11.69 2.03 18.46
CA THR A 101 11.94 1.86 17.01
C THR A 101 13.44 1.81 16.71
N ALA A 102 13.81 1.30 15.53
CA ALA A 102 15.19 1.29 15.05
C ALA A 102 15.81 2.70 14.94
N SER A 103 14.99 3.74 14.76
CA SER A 103 15.40 5.16 14.77
C SER A 103 15.53 5.75 16.18
N GLY A 104 15.17 5.02 17.24
CA GLY A 104 15.29 5.48 18.62
C GLY A 104 14.05 6.14 19.21
N VAL A 105 12.88 6.02 18.56
CA VAL A 105 11.59 6.56 19.07
C VAL A 105 10.99 5.57 20.08
N VAL A 106 10.62 6.04 21.26
CA VAL A 106 9.85 5.24 22.23
C VAL A 106 8.36 5.42 21.95
N LEU A 107 7.64 4.30 21.83
CA LEU A 107 6.21 4.24 21.56
C LEU A 107 5.51 3.42 22.65
N GLU A 108 4.38 3.91 23.15
CA GLU A 108 3.44 3.12 23.96
C GLU A 108 2.28 2.68 23.09
N LEU A 109 2.11 1.38 22.88
CA LEU A 109 1.12 0.81 21.96
C LEU A 109 0.27 -0.25 22.63
N ALA A 110 -1.05 -0.19 22.43
CA ALA A 110 -1.93 -1.29 22.76
C ALA A 110 -1.82 -2.42 21.72
N ASP A 111 -1.86 -3.66 22.17
CA ASP A 111 -1.89 -4.82 21.28
C ASP A 111 -3.20 -4.82 20.46
N VAL A 112 -3.08 -4.86 19.13
CA VAL A 112 -4.22 -4.71 18.23
C VAL A 112 -5.26 -5.81 18.41
N GLN A 113 -4.84 -7.04 18.73
CA GLN A 113 -5.77 -8.16 18.93
C GLN A 113 -6.53 -8.01 20.23
N THR A 114 -5.84 -7.62 21.30
CA THR A 114 -6.44 -7.38 22.61
C THR A 114 -7.40 -6.19 22.56
N PHE A 115 -6.99 -5.10 21.91
CA PHE A 115 -7.86 -3.94 21.68
C PHE A 115 -9.13 -4.30 20.90
N ARG A 116 -9.01 -5.10 19.82
CA ARG A 116 -10.17 -5.60 19.07
C ARG A 116 -11.08 -6.48 19.92
N LYS A 117 -10.53 -7.41 20.71
CA LYS A 117 -11.31 -8.27 21.62
C LYS A 117 -12.06 -7.44 22.66
N GLN A 118 -11.40 -6.46 23.28
CA GLN A 118 -12.03 -5.54 24.23
C GLN A 118 -13.13 -4.70 23.57
N GLN A 119 -12.90 -4.18 22.36
CA GLN A 119 -13.90 -3.43 21.61
C GLN A 119 -15.11 -4.30 21.22
N MET A 120 -14.89 -5.55 20.81
CA MET A 120 -15.96 -6.49 20.51
C MET A 120 -16.75 -6.88 21.76
N ALA A 121 -16.08 -7.14 22.89
CA ALA A 121 -16.73 -7.41 24.17
C ALA A 121 -17.55 -6.20 24.66
N ALA A 122 -17.01 -4.98 24.52
CA ALA A 122 -17.73 -3.75 24.82
C ALA A 122 -18.97 -3.58 23.92
N ARG A 123 -18.84 -3.83 22.60
CA ARG A 123 -19.96 -3.84 21.65
C ARG A 123 -21.00 -4.90 21.97
N ALA A 124 -20.59 -6.09 22.40
CA ALA A 124 -21.48 -7.18 22.80
C ALA A 124 -22.24 -6.85 24.10
N SER A 125 -21.57 -6.23 25.09
CA SER A 125 -22.22 -5.76 26.32
C SER A 125 -23.18 -4.58 26.08
N ASN A 126 -22.84 -3.69 25.14
CA ASN A 126 -23.64 -2.51 24.77
C ASN A 126 -24.76 -2.83 23.78
N ALA A 127 -24.79 -4.01 23.16
CA ALA A 127 -25.95 -4.48 22.39
C ALA A 127 -27.19 -4.63 23.28
N VAL A 128 -27.02 -4.78 24.60
CA VAL A 128 -28.10 -4.80 25.60
C VAL A 128 -28.50 -3.38 26.05
N ALA A 129 -27.67 -2.37 25.80
CA ALA A 129 -27.89 -0.97 26.22
C ALA A 129 -28.22 -0.03 25.05
N ARG A 130 -28.92 -0.51 24.01
CA ARG A 130 -29.42 0.32 22.90
C ARG A 130 -30.66 1.12 23.33
N ALA A 131 -30.44 2.17 24.10
CA ALA A 131 -31.35 3.29 24.24
C ALA A 131 -30.55 4.57 24.60
N GLY A 132 -30.05 5.27 23.58
CA GLY A 132 -29.86 6.71 23.65
C GLY A 132 -28.65 7.28 24.39
N THR A 133 -27.50 6.59 24.46
CA THR A 133 -26.26 7.21 24.97
C THR A 133 -25.13 7.17 23.94
N VAL A 134 -24.78 8.36 23.44
CA VAL A 134 -23.55 8.61 22.68
C VAL A 134 -22.39 8.35 23.62
N VAL A 135 -21.65 7.27 23.38
CA VAL A 135 -20.41 6.99 24.10
C VAL A 135 -19.35 7.97 23.58
N PRO A 136 -18.74 8.81 24.44
CA PRO A 136 -17.61 9.62 24.02
C PRO A 136 -16.49 8.69 23.55
N ARG A 137 -15.98 8.89 22.34
CA ARG A 137 -14.75 8.22 21.84
C ARG A 137 -13.67 8.43 22.91
N GLN A 138 -13.36 7.38 23.67
CA GLN A 138 -12.12 7.34 24.44
C GLN A 138 -10.97 7.61 23.47
N ALA A 139 -10.11 8.57 23.79
CA ALA A 139 -8.95 8.95 23.00
C ALA A 139 -8.24 7.69 22.48
N ASP A 140 -8.10 7.59 21.15
CA ASP A 140 -7.58 6.41 20.47
C ASP A 140 -6.20 6.06 21.02
N VAL A 141 -6.13 5.04 21.89
CA VAL A 141 -4.84 4.47 22.32
C VAL A 141 -4.19 3.91 21.05
N PRO A 142 -2.99 4.39 20.68
CA PRO A 142 -2.35 3.93 19.46
C PRO A 142 -2.10 2.43 19.53
N THR A 143 -2.47 1.71 18.46
CA THR A 143 -2.39 0.25 18.41
C THR A 143 -1.24 -0.22 17.51
N GLY A 144 -0.70 -1.40 17.81
CA GLY A 144 0.25 -2.09 16.95
C GLY A 144 0.20 -3.61 17.14
N SER A 145 0.90 -4.32 16.26
CA SER A 145 1.24 -5.73 16.42
C SER A 145 2.74 -5.91 16.28
N TRP A 146 3.32 -6.79 17.09
CA TRP A 146 4.76 -7.06 17.07
C TRP A 146 5.04 -8.57 17.12
N LYS A 147 6.06 -9.01 16.38
CA LYS A 147 6.54 -10.41 16.37
C LYS A 147 8.05 -10.47 16.59
N PRO A 148 8.58 -11.38 17.43
CA PRO A 148 10.02 -11.55 17.62
C PRO A 148 10.77 -11.76 16.30
N CYS A 149 11.99 -11.23 16.20
CA CYS A 149 12.84 -11.33 15.02
C CYS A 149 14.26 -11.79 15.38
N ASP A 150 14.94 -12.37 14.39
CA ASP A 150 16.33 -12.80 14.53
C ASP A 150 17.29 -11.61 14.32
N LEU A 151 17.78 -11.09 15.44
CA LEU A 151 18.77 -10.00 15.47
C LEU A 151 20.10 -10.40 14.81
N GLU A 152 20.54 -11.65 14.96
CA GLU A 152 21.84 -12.10 14.46
C GLU A 152 21.84 -12.14 12.93
N ARG A 153 20.76 -12.65 12.34
CA ARG A 153 20.51 -12.60 10.90
C ARG A 153 20.51 -11.17 10.38
N ASP A 154 19.78 -10.27 11.04
CA ASP A 154 19.63 -8.89 10.60
C ASP A 154 20.95 -8.10 10.71
N LEU A 155 21.75 -8.33 11.75
CA LEU A 155 23.11 -7.77 11.86
C LEU A 155 24.04 -8.29 10.77
N GLY A 156 23.93 -9.57 10.42
CA GLY A 156 24.66 -10.17 9.30
C GLY A 156 24.30 -9.51 7.97
N LYS A 157 23.01 -9.32 7.68
CA LYS A 157 22.55 -8.61 6.47
C LYS A 157 23.02 -7.16 6.44
N ALA A 158 22.89 -6.43 7.55
CA ALA A 158 23.36 -5.04 7.64
C ALA A 158 24.86 -4.93 7.38
N THR A 159 25.66 -5.82 7.96
CA THR A 159 27.12 -5.83 7.77
C THR A 159 27.49 -6.16 6.32
N ALA A 160 26.89 -7.20 5.73
CA ALA A 160 27.13 -7.58 4.34
C ALA A 160 26.75 -6.48 3.35
N PHE A 161 25.66 -5.75 3.61
CA PHE A 161 25.25 -4.61 2.80
C PHE A 161 26.31 -3.49 2.84
N VAL A 162 26.79 -3.12 4.03
CA VAL A 162 27.82 -2.07 4.19
C VAL A 162 29.15 -2.50 3.57
N GLU A 163 29.53 -3.77 3.69
CA GLU A 163 30.75 -4.33 3.07
C GLU A 163 30.65 -4.35 1.54
N LYS A 164 29.48 -4.67 0.97
CA LYS A 164 29.23 -4.56 -0.47
C LYS A 164 29.46 -3.12 -0.95
N LYS A 165 28.90 -2.13 -0.25
CA LYS A 165 29.09 -0.70 -0.54
C LYS A 165 30.54 -0.26 -0.40
N LEU A 166 31.27 -0.80 0.57
CA LEU A 166 32.69 -0.53 0.76
C LEU A 166 33.52 -1.07 -0.41
N ALA A 167 33.19 -2.27 -0.91
CA ALA A 167 33.84 -2.85 -2.08
C ALA A 167 33.55 -2.06 -3.36
N GLU A 168 32.30 -1.63 -3.57
CA GLU A 168 31.90 -0.73 -4.67
C GLU A 168 32.70 0.59 -4.63
N LYS A 169 32.96 1.13 -3.43
CA LYS A 169 33.74 2.36 -3.24
C LYS A 169 35.21 2.18 -3.58
N ALA A 170 35.77 1.04 -3.22
CA ALA A 170 37.15 0.71 -3.57
C ALA A 170 37.34 0.49 -5.08
N ALA A 171 36.28 0.05 -5.78
CA ALA A 171 36.30 -0.19 -7.23
C ALA A 171 36.09 1.07 -8.11
N ASP A 172 36.03 2.27 -7.51
CA ASP A 172 35.72 3.55 -8.19
C ASP A 172 34.44 3.48 -9.05
N ALA A 173 33.45 2.70 -8.59
CA ALA A 173 32.17 2.60 -9.26
C ALA A 173 31.46 3.97 -9.20
N ARG A 174 31.28 4.62 -10.37
CA ARG A 174 30.54 5.90 -10.50
C ARG A 174 29.14 5.87 -9.88
N GLY A 175 28.58 4.68 -9.61
CA GLY A 175 27.28 4.45 -8.96
C GLY A 175 27.15 5.04 -7.56
N LEU A 176 28.24 5.22 -6.80
CA LEU A 176 28.17 5.79 -5.45
C LEU A 176 27.89 7.30 -5.43
N ARG A 177 28.04 7.98 -6.57
CA ARG A 177 27.73 9.42 -6.69
C ARG A 177 26.23 9.72 -6.54
N TYR A 178 25.39 8.71 -6.73
CA TYR A 178 23.93 8.80 -6.63
C TYR A 178 23.33 7.82 -5.61
N ASP A 179 24.16 7.20 -4.77
CA ASP A 179 23.72 6.21 -3.79
C ASP A 179 22.88 6.86 -2.68
N SER A 180 21.62 6.45 -2.60
CA SER A 180 20.61 6.93 -1.65
C SER A 180 21.07 6.75 -0.20
N PHE A 181 21.71 5.62 0.12
CA PHE A 181 22.15 5.30 1.46
C PHE A 181 23.27 6.23 1.94
N LEU A 182 24.30 6.46 1.12
CA LEU A 182 25.42 7.34 1.47
C LEU A 182 25.09 8.84 1.42
N ARG A 183 24.14 9.25 0.56
CA ARG A 183 23.66 10.63 0.50
C ARG A 183 22.63 10.93 1.57
N SER A 184 21.98 9.90 2.13
CA SER A 184 21.09 10.09 3.27
C SER A 184 21.90 10.38 4.53
N ASP A 185 21.53 11.43 5.25
CA ASP A 185 22.07 11.73 6.57
C ASP A 185 21.53 10.80 7.67
N GLU A 186 20.62 9.88 7.34
CA GLU A 186 19.93 8.99 8.29
C GLU A 186 20.36 7.51 8.15
N GLY A 187 20.70 7.04 6.94
CA GLY A 187 20.99 5.63 6.68
C GLY A 187 22.16 5.07 7.50
N PRO A 188 23.37 5.65 7.40
CA PRO A 188 24.53 5.24 8.20
C PRO A 188 24.29 5.38 9.70
N GLY A 189 23.61 6.44 10.13
CA GLY A 189 23.29 6.70 11.54
C GLY A 189 22.32 5.69 12.12
N THR A 190 21.31 5.27 11.36
CA THR A 190 20.33 4.26 11.79
C THR A 190 20.99 2.90 11.97
N LEU A 191 21.84 2.46 11.03
CA LEU A 191 22.61 1.22 11.21
C LEU A 191 23.63 1.31 12.36
N PHE A 192 24.18 2.49 12.62
CA PHE A 192 25.04 2.70 13.77
C PHE A 192 24.26 2.59 15.09
N LEU A 193 23.05 3.16 15.19
CA LEU A 193 22.18 2.98 16.35
C LEU A 193 21.79 1.50 16.54
N LEU A 194 21.52 0.78 15.45
CA LEU A 194 21.31 -0.69 15.51
C LEU A 194 22.53 -1.40 16.11
N ALA A 195 23.74 -1.03 15.73
CA ALA A 195 24.97 -1.57 16.33
C ALA A 195 25.05 -1.28 17.84
N VAL A 196 24.72 -0.05 18.27
CA VAL A 196 24.69 0.32 19.70
C VAL A 196 23.70 -0.57 20.48
N LEU A 197 22.49 -0.75 19.96
CA LEU A 197 21.44 -1.54 20.60
C LEU A 197 21.77 -3.04 20.62
N ALA A 198 22.37 -3.55 19.54
CA ALA A 198 22.88 -4.91 19.47
C ALA A 198 24.00 -5.18 20.48
N TRP A 199 24.91 -4.21 20.66
CA TRP A 199 25.95 -4.29 21.68
C TRP A 199 25.38 -4.37 23.09
N GLN A 200 24.33 -3.59 23.40
CA GLN A 200 23.62 -3.69 24.69
C GLN A 200 22.99 -5.06 24.88
N HIS A 201 22.44 -5.64 23.82
CA HIS A 201 21.84 -6.97 23.83
C HIS A 201 22.90 -8.11 23.76
N GLY A 202 24.17 -7.83 24.05
CA GLY A 202 25.24 -8.82 24.17
C GLY A 202 25.91 -9.26 22.86
N ARG A 203 25.54 -8.67 21.71
CA ARG A 203 26.14 -8.96 20.39
C ARG A 203 27.36 -8.08 20.11
N GLN A 204 28.34 -8.16 21.00
CA GLN A 204 29.45 -7.20 21.02
C GLN A 204 30.33 -7.27 19.78
N GLN A 205 30.60 -8.48 19.25
CA GLN A 205 31.49 -8.66 18.11
C GLN A 205 30.84 -8.16 16.83
N GLU A 206 29.59 -8.54 16.61
CA GLU A 206 28.77 -8.19 15.46
C GLU A 206 28.50 -6.67 15.43
N ALA A 207 28.20 -6.08 16.58
CA ALA A 207 28.04 -4.63 16.71
C ALA A 207 29.33 -3.86 16.36
N ASN A 208 30.48 -4.30 16.87
CA ASN A 208 31.76 -3.67 16.58
C ASN A 208 32.16 -3.84 15.10
N ALA A 209 31.86 -4.99 14.49
CA ALA A 209 32.09 -5.23 13.07
C ALA A 209 31.26 -4.28 12.19
N LEU A 210 29.95 -4.18 12.44
CA LEU A 210 29.07 -3.28 11.72
C LEU A 210 29.51 -1.81 11.84
N ALA A 211 29.82 -1.36 13.07
CA ALA A 211 30.32 0.00 13.31
C ALA A 211 31.66 0.27 12.59
N GLY A 212 32.58 -0.70 12.61
CA GLY A 212 33.85 -0.62 11.90
C GLY A 212 33.66 -0.47 10.39
N SER A 213 32.79 -1.29 9.79
CA SER A 213 32.49 -1.22 8.36
C SER A 213 31.84 0.10 7.97
N LEU A 214 30.95 0.65 8.81
CA LEU A 214 30.35 1.98 8.60
C LEU A 214 31.40 3.09 8.63
N PHE A 215 32.33 3.05 9.59
CA PHE A 215 33.41 4.04 9.68
C PHE A 215 34.36 3.96 8.47
N ALA A 216 34.71 2.75 8.04
CA ALA A 216 35.53 2.54 6.85
C ALA A 216 34.83 3.07 5.59
N LEU A 217 33.53 2.79 5.44
CA LEU A 217 32.73 3.24 4.31
C LEU A 217 32.62 4.77 4.26
N ALA A 218 32.39 5.42 5.40
CA ALA A 218 32.30 6.88 5.47
C ALA A 218 33.65 7.57 5.25
N GLY A 219 34.77 6.94 5.63
CA GLY A 219 36.11 7.54 5.60
C GLY A 219 36.36 8.60 6.69
N ASP A 220 35.30 9.08 7.36
CA ASP A 220 35.36 9.92 8.56
C ASP A 220 34.29 9.43 9.55
N SER A 221 34.73 8.85 10.68
CA SER A 221 33.84 8.31 11.72
C SER A 221 32.93 9.38 12.32
N ARG A 222 33.32 10.66 12.29
CA ARG A 222 32.48 11.77 12.77
C ARG A 222 31.19 11.91 11.97
N LYS A 223 31.20 11.59 10.67
CA LYS A 223 29.99 11.65 9.84
C LYS A 223 28.95 10.64 10.31
N VAL A 224 29.37 9.40 10.59
CA VAL A 224 28.49 8.33 11.10
C VAL A 224 27.98 8.67 12.50
N ILE A 225 28.85 9.16 13.38
CA ILE A 225 28.46 9.53 14.75
C ILE A 225 27.48 10.71 14.74
N LEU A 226 27.75 11.76 13.96
CA LEU A 226 26.83 12.90 13.82
C LEU A 226 25.50 12.47 13.20
N SER A 227 25.53 11.62 12.17
CA SER A 227 24.32 11.03 11.57
C SER A 227 23.48 10.31 12.63
N ALA A 228 24.08 9.41 13.42
CA ALA A 228 23.37 8.71 14.51
C ALA A 228 22.85 9.66 15.60
N MET A 229 23.61 10.70 15.96
CA MET A 229 23.14 11.73 16.91
C MET A 229 21.94 12.51 16.37
N ASN A 230 21.93 12.85 15.09
CA ASN A 230 20.81 13.54 14.45
C ASN A 230 19.57 12.66 14.40
N VAL A 231 19.70 11.39 14.00
CA VAL A 231 18.60 10.41 14.02
C VAL A 231 18.00 10.32 15.42
N LEU A 232 18.83 10.16 16.46
CA LEU A 232 18.36 10.04 17.83
C LEU A 232 17.69 11.33 18.35
N ALA A 233 18.26 12.50 18.06
CA ALA A 233 17.70 13.78 18.49
C ALA A 233 16.36 14.07 17.82
N ASP A 234 16.25 13.81 16.51
CA ASP A 234 15.02 13.97 15.74
C ASP A 234 13.95 12.98 16.20
N ALA A 235 14.32 11.74 16.50
CA ALA A 235 13.44 10.73 17.08
C ALA A 235 12.90 11.13 18.46
N GLN A 236 13.75 11.67 19.35
CA GLN A 236 13.30 12.14 20.66
C GLN A 236 12.42 13.40 20.56
N LEU A 237 12.67 14.29 19.59
CA LEU A 237 11.79 15.43 19.32
C LEU A 237 10.43 14.98 18.79
N ALA A 238 10.41 13.99 17.88
CA ALA A 238 9.19 13.39 17.37
C ALA A 238 8.37 12.74 18.51
N ALA A 239 9.03 11.97 19.40
CA ALA A 239 8.38 11.39 20.58
C ALA A 239 7.71 12.45 21.47
N ALA A 240 8.42 13.55 21.77
CA ALA A 240 7.82 14.67 22.52
C ALA A 240 6.62 15.28 21.79
N GLY A 241 6.65 15.35 20.46
CA GLY A 241 5.53 15.78 19.63
C GLY A 241 4.33 14.84 19.73
N ILE A 242 4.56 13.52 19.76
CA ILE A 242 3.52 12.49 19.96
C ILE A 242 2.85 12.67 21.32
N ASP A 243 3.64 12.75 22.39
CA ASP A 243 3.12 12.95 23.73
C ASP A 243 2.27 14.22 23.79
N PHE A 244 2.72 15.30 23.14
CA PHE A 244 1.92 16.52 23.02
C PHE A 244 0.63 16.32 22.22
N ARG A 245 0.61 15.53 21.13
CA ARG A 245 -0.64 15.23 20.39
C ARG A 245 -1.66 14.46 21.23
N PHE A 246 -1.23 13.67 22.21
CA PHE A 246 -2.15 12.98 23.10
C PHE A 246 -2.55 13.81 24.31
N THR A 247 -1.58 14.45 24.96
CA THR A 247 -1.78 15.16 26.23
C THR A 247 -2.25 16.60 26.06
N ARG A 248 -1.87 17.24 24.94
CA ARG A 248 -2.05 18.67 24.66
C ARG A 248 -1.45 19.59 25.72
N ASP A 249 -0.47 19.08 26.47
CA ASP A 249 0.20 19.83 27.51
C ASP A 249 1.36 20.66 26.93
N TRP A 250 1.09 21.94 26.70
CA TRP A 250 2.08 22.90 26.20
C TRP A 250 3.27 23.06 27.14
N GLN A 251 3.10 22.93 28.46
CA GLN A 251 4.18 23.06 29.42
C GLN A 251 5.09 21.84 29.38
N ALA A 252 4.51 20.63 29.32
CA ALA A 252 5.27 19.40 29.15
C ALA A 252 6.06 19.40 27.83
N TYR A 253 5.43 19.84 26.73
CA TYR A 253 6.10 19.92 25.44
C TYR A 253 7.23 20.95 25.45
N GLN A 254 7.01 22.13 26.05
CA GLN A 254 8.05 23.15 26.25
C GLN A 254 9.27 22.59 26.98
N ALA A 255 9.01 21.89 28.10
CA ALA A 255 10.06 21.33 28.94
C ALA A 255 10.82 20.23 28.20
N ALA A 256 10.12 19.40 27.43
CA ALA A 256 10.73 18.34 26.61
C ALA A 256 11.67 18.93 25.54
N VAL A 257 11.23 19.92 24.77
CA VAL A 257 12.08 20.57 23.75
C VAL A 257 13.30 21.26 24.39
N ALA A 258 13.10 21.95 25.52
CA ALA A 258 14.20 22.57 26.27
C ALA A 258 15.22 21.54 26.79
N ALA A 259 14.74 20.40 27.30
CA ALA A 259 15.60 19.31 27.75
C ALA A 259 16.41 18.69 26.60
N LEU A 260 15.83 18.57 25.40
CA LEU A 260 16.54 18.09 24.21
C LEU A 260 17.66 19.06 23.79
N LEU A 261 17.40 20.37 23.80
CA LEU A 261 18.42 21.38 23.50
C LEU A 261 19.58 21.37 24.51
N GLN A 262 19.32 21.06 25.78
CA GLN A 262 20.36 20.87 26.78
C GLN A 262 21.13 19.56 26.58
N LYS A 263 20.42 18.49 26.19
CA LYS A 263 21.01 17.16 25.98
C LYS A 263 21.89 17.09 24.72
N PHE A 264 21.52 17.83 23.68
CA PHE A 264 22.23 17.92 22.40
C PHE A 264 22.78 19.34 22.17
N PRO A 265 23.78 19.79 22.97
CA PRO A 265 24.28 21.16 22.90
C PRO A 265 25.04 21.47 21.59
N ALA A 266 25.55 20.44 20.92
CA ALA A 266 26.27 20.53 19.65
C ALA A 266 26.02 19.29 18.78
N GLY A 267 26.25 19.40 17.47
CA GLY A 267 26.16 18.28 16.52
C GLY A 267 24.75 17.95 16.03
N TRP A 268 23.70 18.42 16.72
CA TRP A 268 22.32 18.33 16.24
C TRP A 268 22.03 19.44 15.22
N ARG A 269 21.80 19.04 13.98
CA ARG A 269 21.65 19.92 12.82
C ARG A 269 20.37 20.76 12.88
N LYS A 270 19.28 20.19 13.42
CA LYS A 270 18.00 20.90 13.61
C LYS A 270 17.95 21.69 14.93
N ALA A 271 19.04 21.78 15.70
CA ALA A 271 19.05 22.52 16.98
C ALA A 271 18.63 23.99 16.82
N GLY A 272 19.01 24.66 15.73
CA GLY A 272 18.55 26.03 15.45
C GLY A 272 17.03 26.11 15.34
N ALA A 273 16.42 25.21 14.58
CA ALA A 273 14.96 25.13 14.42
C ALA A 273 14.26 24.73 15.72
N ALA A 274 14.85 23.82 16.51
CA ALA A 274 14.32 23.44 17.81
C ALA A 274 14.37 24.59 18.83
N ARG A 275 15.34 25.51 18.75
CA ARG A 275 15.34 26.75 19.56
C ARG A 275 14.19 27.67 19.18
N LEU A 276 13.93 27.88 17.89
CA LEU A 276 12.77 28.65 17.43
C LEU A 276 11.45 28.03 17.89
N LEU A 277 11.34 26.69 17.83
CA LEU A 277 10.20 25.96 18.36
C LEU A 277 10.07 26.17 19.87
N GLN A 278 11.15 26.04 20.63
CA GLN A 278 11.17 26.21 22.08
C GLN A 278 10.67 27.59 22.49
N GLU A 279 11.12 28.65 21.80
CA GLU A 279 10.70 30.02 22.06
C GLU A 279 9.18 30.20 21.85
N LYS A 280 8.65 29.71 20.72
CA LYS A 280 7.23 29.83 20.39
C LYS A 280 6.34 28.97 21.30
N VAL A 281 6.77 27.76 21.62
CA VAL A 281 6.05 26.87 22.55
C VAL A 281 6.06 27.48 23.97
N GLN A 282 7.17 28.09 24.39
CA GLN A 282 7.23 28.82 25.66
C GLN A 282 6.25 30.01 25.69
N ALA A 283 6.20 30.81 24.62
CA ALA A 283 5.23 31.89 24.50
C ALA A 283 3.79 31.36 24.57
N ARG A 284 3.48 30.25 23.87
CA ARG A 284 2.15 29.63 23.89
C ARG A 284 1.77 29.06 25.25
N ALA A 285 2.71 28.41 25.94
CA ALA A 285 2.50 27.80 27.26
C ALA A 285 2.25 28.86 28.36
N ALA A 286 2.74 30.08 28.18
CA ALA A 286 2.50 31.20 29.09
C ALA A 286 1.14 31.90 28.84
N MET A 287 0.48 31.67 27.70
CA MET A 287 -0.83 32.26 27.40
C MET A 287 -1.97 31.52 28.09
N GLN A 288 -2.83 32.26 28.79
CA GLN A 288 -4.09 31.72 29.35
C GLN A 288 -5.16 31.52 28.27
N ALA A 289 -5.25 32.44 27.30
CA ALA A 289 -6.18 32.38 26.17
C ALA A 289 -5.51 32.96 24.91
N PRO A 290 -5.86 32.46 23.71
CA PRO A 290 -5.35 33.03 22.47
C PRO A 290 -5.86 34.47 22.29
N PRO A 291 -5.04 35.40 21.77
CA PRO A 291 -5.49 36.77 21.49
C PRO A 291 -6.63 36.76 20.46
N PRO A 292 -7.60 37.68 20.61
CA PRO A 292 -8.69 37.82 19.64
C PRO A 292 -8.14 38.28 18.30
N VAL A 293 -8.69 37.75 17.21
CA VAL A 293 -8.35 38.20 15.87
C VAL A 293 -8.98 39.57 15.59
N THR A 294 -8.22 40.45 14.93
CA THR A 294 -8.66 41.79 14.52
C THR A 294 -8.49 41.94 13.01
N GLY A 295 -9.46 42.55 12.33
CA GLY A 295 -9.42 42.76 10.89
C GLY A 295 -10.73 43.36 10.37
N GLU A 296 -10.68 43.97 9.19
CA GLU A 296 -11.88 44.45 8.51
C GLU A 296 -12.74 43.28 8.01
N GLY A 297 -14.06 43.40 8.14
CA GLY A 297 -15.01 42.42 7.61
C GLY A 297 -15.20 41.14 8.44
N LEU A 298 -14.65 41.07 9.67
CA LEU A 298 -14.81 39.90 10.54
C LEU A 298 -16.15 39.90 11.31
N ASP A 299 -16.92 38.83 11.14
CA ASP A 299 -18.16 38.58 11.91
C ASP A 299 -17.89 37.82 13.23
N ASP A 300 -18.94 37.56 14.01
CA ASP A 300 -18.81 36.82 15.28
C ASP A 300 -18.43 35.35 15.07
N GLU A 301 -18.84 34.77 13.95
CA GLU A 301 -18.48 33.40 13.57
C GLU A 301 -16.98 33.31 13.23
N ASP A 302 -16.41 34.31 12.55
CA ASP A 302 -14.98 34.41 12.28
C ASP A 302 -14.16 34.44 13.56
N ARG A 303 -14.58 35.25 14.54
CA ARG A 303 -13.92 35.33 15.85
C ARG A 303 -14.01 34.01 16.59
N ALA A 304 -15.16 33.32 16.52
CA ALA A 304 -15.35 32.01 17.13
C ALA A 304 -14.47 30.94 16.46
N LEU A 305 -14.37 30.93 15.12
CA LEU A 305 -13.51 30.02 14.37
C LEU A 305 -12.01 30.28 14.63
N ALA A 306 -11.60 31.54 14.74
CA ALA A 306 -10.22 31.90 15.10
C ALA A 306 -9.82 31.43 16.50
N ALA A 307 -10.76 31.50 17.45
CA ALA A 307 -10.57 30.99 18.81
C ALA A 307 -10.51 29.45 18.80
N ALA A 308 -11.48 28.82 18.14
CA ALA A 308 -11.55 27.37 17.97
C ALA A 308 -10.27 26.82 17.31
N LEU A 309 -9.72 27.49 16.30
CA LEU A 309 -8.50 27.03 15.62
C LEU A 309 -7.29 26.96 16.57
N ALA A 310 -7.20 27.88 17.53
CA ALA A 310 -6.12 27.93 18.50
C ALA A 310 -6.28 26.94 19.69
N THR A 311 -7.46 26.33 19.86
CA THR A 311 -7.78 25.52 21.05
C THR A 311 -8.32 24.12 20.75
N GLU A 312 -9.08 23.95 19.66
CA GLU A 312 -9.68 22.67 19.29
C GLU A 312 -8.66 21.74 18.62
N ALA A 313 -8.58 20.52 19.14
CA ALA A 313 -7.83 19.45 18.51
C ALA A 313 -8.52 18.97 17.21
N GLU A 314 -7.76 18.32 16.34
CA GLU A 314 -8.33 17.64 15.19
C GLU A 314 -9.17 16.42 15.63
N SER A 315 -10.36 16.28 15.05
CA SER A 315 -11.25 15.14 15.30
C SER A 315 -10.91 13.96 14.39
N GLY A 316 -9.81 13.26 14.71
CA GLY A 316 -9.45 11.95 14.14
C GLY A 316 -8.71 11.97 12.79
N SER A 317 -7.99 10.87 12.53
CA SER A 317 -7.15 10.61 11.35
C SER A 317 -7.90 10.81 10.03
N ARG A 318 -7.81 12.01 9.45
CA ARG A 318 -8.18 12.26 8.05
C ARG A 318 -6.92 12.20 7.18
N PRO A 319 -7.03 11.71 5.92
CA PRO A 319 -5.99 11.98 4.94
C PRO A 319 -5.84 13.49 4.84
N GLY A 320 -4.60 13.98 4.91
CA GLY A 320 -4.30 15.39 5.09
C GLY A 320 -4.99 16.31 4.06
N TYR A 321 -5.26 17.55 4.47
CA TYR A 321 -5.86 18.62 3.67
C TYR A 321 -4.88 19.16 2.61
N SER A 322 -4.39 18.29 1.72
CA SER A 322 -3.39 18.65 0.73
C SER A 322 -4.00 19.47 -0.41
N GLY A 323 -3.84 20.79 -0.38
CA GLY A 323 -3.99 21.66 -1.56
C GLY A 323 -5.38 21.69 -2.22
N ASP A 324 -6.41 21.13 -1.58
CA ASP A 324 -7.76 21.07 -2.16
C ASP A 324 -8.35 22.46 -2.34
N PHE A 325 -8.80 22.76 -3.55
CA PHE A 325 -9.45 24.02 -3.87
C PHE A 325 -10.86 24.08 -3.26
N CYS A 326 -11.02 24.78 -2.14
CA CYS A 326 -12.27 24.83 -1.36
C CYS A 326 -13.09 26.11 -1.52
N PHE A 327 -12.73 27.00 -2.46
CA PHE A 327 -13.32 28.33 -2.57
C PHE A 327 -14.55 28.39 -3.48
N LEU A 328 -14.64 27.50 -4.47
CA LEU A 328 -15.85 27.25 -5.25
C LEU A 328 -16.65 26.14 -4.59
N VAL A 329 -17.43 26.51 -3.59
CA VAL A 329 -18.37 25.59 -2.95
C VAL A 329 -19.56 25.45 -3.89
N ALA A 330 -19.55 24.43 -4.75
CA ALA A 330 -20.81 23.82 -5.16
C ALA A 330 -21.50 23.42 -3.85
N SER A 331 -22.83 23.55 -3.75
CA SER A 331 -23.58 22.99 -2.62
C SER A 331 -22.97 21.63 -2.23
N ASN A 332 -22.19 21.60 -1.14
CA ASN A 332 -21.12 20.62 -0.87
C ASN A 332 -21.64 19.17 -0.93
N ARG A 333 -21.57 18.52 -2.11
CA ARG A 333 -22.15 17.17 -2.25
C ARG A 333 -21.22 16.09 -2.81
N VAL A 334 -20.20 16.40 -3.62
CA VAL A 334 -19.64 15.33 -4.48
C VAL A 334 -18.16 14.96 -4.26
N SER A 335 -17.41 15.55 -3.32
CA SER A 335 -16.01 15.07 -3.11
C SER A 335 -15.52 14.97 -1.67
N ARG A 336 -16.23 15.54 -0.71
CA ARG A 336 -15.87 15.41 0.70
C ARG A 336 -16.84 14.47 1.36
N ARG A 337 -16.46 13.19 1.52
CA ARG A 337 -17.12 12.33 2.52
C ARG A 337 -16.77 12.90 3.90
N PRO A 338 -17.68 13.59 4.62
CA PRO A 338 -17.43 13.92 6.01
C PRO A 338 -17.66 12.63 6.78
N THR A 339 -16.61 11.91 7.17
CA THR A 339 -16.79 10.78 8.07
C THR A 339 -17.07 11.31 9.48
N ALA A 340 -18.25 10.92 10.00
CA ALA A 340 -18.65 10.67 11.39
C ALA A 340 -17.83 11.31 12.55
N SER A 341 -17.56 12.61 12.51
CA SER A 341 -17.23 13.38 13.70
C SER A 341 -18.24 14.51 13.82
N GLU A 342 -19.25 14.32 14.66
CA GLU A 342 -20.08 15.42 15.16
C GLU A 342 -19.55 15.86 16.54
N PRO A 343 -19.30 17.16 16.74
CA PRO A 343 -19.35 18.24 15.75
C PRO A 343 -18.17 18.19 14.75
N PRO A 344 -18.32 18.76 13.55
CA PRO A 344 -17.23 18.85 12.57
C PRO A 344 -16.08 19.70 13.11
N ASP A 345 -14.85 19.25 12.82
CA ASP A 345 -13.63 19.95 13.19
C ASP A 345 -13.60 21.40 12.66
N VAL A 346 -12.89 22.30 13.36
CA VAL A 346 -12.77 23.71 12.97
C VAL A 346 -12.24 23.92 11.55
N MET A 347 -11.31 23.09 11.04
CA MET A 347 -10.83 23.21 9.65
C MET A 347 -11.94 22.94 8.64
N THR A 348 -12.73 21.90 8.88
CA THR A 348 -13.91 21.57 8.08
C THR A 348 -14.91 22.71 8.07
N ARG A 349 -15.16 23.33 9.23
CA ARG A 349 -16.07 24.47 9.36
C ARG A 349 -15.56 25.70 8.59
N ILE A 350 -14.26 25.97 8.65
CA ILE A 350 -13.63 27.05 7.88
C ILE A 350 -13.76 26.79 6.37
N GLN A 351 -13.39 25.60 5.89
CA GLN A 351 -13.43 25.27 4.47
C GLN A 351 -14.86 25.21 3.92
N ALA A 352 -15.85 24.81 4.72
CA ALA A 352 -17.25 24.77 4.31
C ALA A 352 -17.83 26.16 4.00
N ARG A 353 -17.23 27.23 4.55
CA ARG A 353 -17.62 28.62 4.29
C ARG A 353 -17.11 29.15 2.94
N GLY A 354 -16.21 28.42 2.25
CA GLY A 354 -15.67 28.83 0.95
C GLY A 354 -15.06 30.22 0.97
N LEU A 355 -15.37 31.08 -0.01
CA LEU A 355 -14.90 32.47 -0.06
C LEU A 355 -15.27 33.31 1.18
N ARG A 356 -16.33 32.97 1.93
CA ARG A 356 -16.68 33.70 3.17
C ARG A 356 -15.63 33.52 4.26
N SER A 357 -14.78 32.51 4.18
CA SER A 357 -13.67 32.31 5.12
C SER A 357 -12.47 33.24 4.85
N VAL A 358 -12.37 33.85 3.67
CA VAL A 358 -11.16 34.58 3.26
C VAL A 358 -10.86 35.79 4.16
N PRO A 359 -11.82 36.63 4.60
CA PRO A 359 -11.54 37.70 5.55
C PRO A 359 -10.87 37.21 6.84
N LEU A 360 -11.39 36.11 7.42
CA LEU A 360 -10.79 35.44 8.57
C LEU A 360 -9.36 34.98 8.28
N LEU A 361 -9.15 34.27 7.17
CA LEU A 361 -7.84 33.73 6.83
C LEU A 361 -6.81 34.84 6.58
N LEU A 362 -7.19 35.93 5.90
CA LEU A 362 -6.32 37.09 5.71
C LEU A 362 -5.98 37.77 7.04
N ALA A 363 -6.94 37.90 7.96
CA ALA A 363 -6.70 38.45 9.29
C ALA A 363 -5.79 37.55 10.15
N LEU A 364 -5.81 36.23 9.92
CA LEU A 364 -4.96 35.27 10.60
C LEU A 364 -3.58 35.09 9.97
N ALA A 365 -3.34 35.50 8.72
CA ALA A 365 -2.14 35.12 7.97
C ALA A 365 -0.80 35.53 8.63
N GLY A 366 -0.79 36.58 9.44
CA GLY A 366 0.36 37.03 10.26
C GLY A 366 0.30 36.60 11.73
N ASP A 367 -0.64 35.74 12.11
CA ASP A 367 -0.89 35.35 13.49
C ASP A 367 0.05 34.20 13.92
N GLU A 368 0.95 34.50 14.85
CA GLU A 368 2.00 33.59 15.33
C GLU A 368 1.56 32.67 16.49
N VAL A 369 0.26 32.63 16.82
CA VAL A 369 -0.24 31.78 17.91
C VAL A 369 -0.23 30.33 17.47
N LEU A 370 0.52 29.49 18.20
CA LEU A 370 0.55 28.04 17.96
C LEU A 370 -0.80 27.38 18.28
N CYS A 371 -1.24 26.56 17.33
CA CYS A 371 -2.41 25.70 17.38
C CYS A 371 -2.02 24.27 17.74
N PRO A 372 -2.90 23.48 18.38
CA PRO A 372 -2.63 22.08 18.70
C PRO A 372 -2.74 21.15 17.47
N ARG A 373 -2.14 21.54 16.34
CA ARG A 373 -2.20 20.83 15.05
C ARG A 373 -0.84 20.80 14.39
N PHE A 374 -0.42 19.62 13.96
CA PHE A 374 0.88 19.43 13.34
C PHE A 374 0.85 19.65 11.82
N ARG A 375 2.04 19.85 11.25
CA ARG A 375 2.25 19.96 9.80
C ARG A 375 1.72 18.74 9.06
N SER A 376 2.13 17.54 9.50
CA SER A 376 1.67 16.26 8.94
C SER A 376 0.15 16.05 9.03
N GLU A 377 -0.48 16.49 10.11
CA GLU A 377 -1.94 16.44 10.32
C GLU A 377 -2.69 17.37 9.35
N SER A 378 -2.07 18.49 8.97
CA SER A 378 -2.69 19.51 8.12
C SER A 378 -2.53 19.24 6.62
N GLY A 379 -1.98 18.08 6.23
CA GLY A 379 -1.72 17.74 4.83
C GLY A 379 -0.59 18.55 4.18
N MET A 380 0.20 19.25 4.98
CA MET A 380 1.41 19.92 4.52
C MET A 380 2.55 18.91 4.45
N SER A 381 3.30 18.93 3.34
CA SER A 381 4.43 18.02 3.15
C SER A 381 5.51 18.28 4.19
N THR A 382 5.90 17.24 4.92
CA THR A 382 7.14 17.21 5.71
C THR A 382 8.25 16.76 4.77
N ILE A 383 8.90 17.71 4.10
CA ILE A 383 9.98 17.37 3.15
C ILE A 383 11.29 17.20 3.95
N HIS A 384 11.93 16.05 3.80
CA HIS A 384 13.29 15.80 4.29
C HIS A 384 14.31 16.25 3.23
N THR A 385 14.30 17.53 2.84
CA THR A 385 15.31 18.06 1.90
C THR A 385 16.54 18.49 2.69
N PHE A 386 17.66 17.81 2.45
CA PHE A 386 18.94 18.17 3.04
C PHE A 386 19.86 18.77 1.97
N TYR A 387 20.46 19.92 2.26
CA TYR A 387 21.45 20.56 1.40
C TYR A 387 22.83 19.91 1.60
N ASP A 388 23.34 19.27 0.55
CA ASP A 388 24.55 18.43 0.55
C ASP A 388 25.86 19.24 0.34
N ARG A 389 25.91 20.55 0.65
CA ARG A 389 27.10 21.38 0.38
C ARG A 389 27.42 22.46 1.42
N ASP A 390 28.72 22.59 1.70
CA ASP A 390 29.37 23.73 2.39
C ASP A 390 29.21 25.07 1.66
N SER A 391 28.72 25.07 0.41
CA SER A 391 28.31 26.27 -0.34
C SER A 391 26.82 26.59 -0.17
N GLY A 392 26.20 26.07 0.88
CA GLY A 392 24.77 26.20 1.17
C GLY A 392 24.36 27.59 1.67
N PRO A 393 23.05 27.81 1.81
CA PRO A 393 22.51 29.05 2.36
C PRO A 393 23.03 29.32 3.78
N SER A 394 22.98 30.57 4.25
CA SER A 394 23.45 30.96 5.58
C SER A 394 22.83 30.11 6.69
N ASP A 395 23.51 29.99 7.84
CA ASP A 395 23.02 29.24 9.00
C ASP A 395 21.59 29.65 9.43
N GLU A 396 21.25 30.93 9.25
CA GLU A 396 19.92 31.47 9.51
C GLU A 396 18.88 30.95 8.53
N VAL A 397 19.17 31.00 7.22
CA VAL A 397 18.27 30.47 6.19
C VAL A 397 18.07 28.97 6.38
N ARG A 398 19.15 28.22 6.65
CA ARG A 398 19.07 26.78 6.94
C ARG A 398 18.22 26.49 8.18
N THR A 399 18.35 27.30 9.23
CA THR A 399 17.54 27.19 10.45
C THR A 399 16.06 27.42 10.15
N GLN A 400 15.73 28.44 9.37
CA GLN A 400 14.36 28.73 8.96
C GLN A 400 13.78 27.62 8.08
N THR A 401 14.55 27.09 7.12
CA THR A 401 14.13 25.95 6.29
C THR A 401 13.81 24.73 7.17
N TYR A 402 14.70 24.36 8.09
CA TYR A 402 14.42 23.25 9.01
C TYR A 402 13.23 23.52 9.90
N TYR A 403 13.02 24.75 10.37
CA TYR A 403 11.85 25.10 11.19
C TYR A 403 10.54 25.01 10.41
N ARG A 404 10.53 25.37 9.12
CA ARG A 404 9.35 25.25 8.25
C ARG A 404 9.02 23.80 7.92
N GLN A 405 10.04 22.97 7.67
CA GLN A 405 9.88 21.56 7.29
C GLN A 405 9.67 20.60 8.46
N MET A 406 10.06 21.01 9.68
CA MET A 406 9.88 20.23 10.89
C MET A 406 8.41 19.90 11.13
N ASP A 407 8.13 18.65 11.50
CA ASP A 407 6.80 18.27 11.97
C ASP A 407 6.58 18.77 13.39
N ARG A 408 5.89 19.91 13.50
CA ARG A 408 5.63 20.63 14.75
C ARG A 408 4.22 21.23 14.76
N PRO A 409 3.74 21.71 15.92
CA PRO A 409 2.56 22.56 15.97
C PRO A 409 2.70 23.76 15.02
N LEU A 410 1.63 24.03 14.28
CA LEU A 410 1.53 25.14 13.34
C LEU A 410 0.93 26.36 14.01
N THR A 411 1.28 27.54 13.53
CA THR A 411 0.61 28.80 13.90
C THR A 411 -0.73 28.96 13.18
N ARG A 412 -1.63 29.80 13.72
CA ARG A 412 -2.86 30.21 13.01
C ARG A 412 -2.54 30.78 11.62
N GLY A 413 -1.47 31.57 11.49
CA GLY A 413 -1.04 32.15 10.23
C GLY A 413 -0.50 31.14 9.23
N GLU A 414 0.24 30.12 9.67
CA GLU A 414 0.66 29.04 8.77
C GLU A 414 -0.53 28.25 8.24
N ILE A 415 -1.49 27.91 9.10
CA ILE A 415 -2.72 27.25 8.68
C ILE A 415 -3.51 28.14 7.71
N ALA A 416 -3.62 29.45 8.01
CA ALA A 416 -4.35 30.38 7.17
C ALA A 416 -3.72 30.55 5.79
N ARG A 417 -2.39 30.71 5.71
CA ARG A 417 -1.66 30.80 4.44
C ARG A 417 -1.78 29.51 3.63
N HIS A 418 -1.70 28.35 4.27
CA HIS A 418 -1.93 27.06 3.61
C HIS A 418 -3.34 26.95 3.02
N LEU A 419 -4.35 27.42 3.75
CA LEU A 419 -5.72 27.46 3.25
C LEU A 419 -5.94 28.50 2.15
N LEU A 420 -5.20 29.63 2.15
CA LEU A 420 -5.26 30.67 1.12
C LEU A 420 -4.50 30.32 -0.15
N ALA A 421 -3.45 29.49 -0.05
CA ALA A 421 -2.59 29.13 -1.18
C ALA A 421 -3.38 28.64 -2.43
N PRO A 422 -4.40 27.76 -2.32
CA PRO A 422 -5.21 27.36 -3.47
C PRO A 422 -5.98 28.50 -4.15
N LEU A 423 -6.22 29.63 -3.48
CA LEU A 423 -6.87 30.80 -4.06
C LEU A 423 -5.92 31.59 -4.98
N CYS A 424 -4.62 31.46 -4.79
CA CYS A 424 -3.60 32.25 -5.50
C CYS A 424 -3.27 31.58 -6.85
N PRO A 425 -3.40 32.28 -7.99
CA PRO A 425 -2.94 31.76 -9.27
C PRO A 425 -1.44 31.48 -9.20
N ARG A 426 -0.99 30.32 -9.71
CA ARG A 426 0.42 29.94 -9.75
C ARG A 426 0.90 29.79 -11.18
N GLU A 427 2.10 30.28 -11.46
CA GLU A 427 2.77 29.96 -12.73
C GLU A 427 3.18 28.48 -12.76
N GLU A 428 3.14 27.87 -13.93
CA GLU A 428 3.38 26.43 -14.12
C GLU A 428 4.80 26.00 -13.68
N SER A 429 5.79 26.90 -13.80
CA SER A 429 7.15 26.71 -13.31
C SER A 429 7.27 26.70 -11.78
N GLU A 430 6.36 27.36 -11.07
CA GLU A 430 6.35 27.44 -9.60
C GLU A 430 5.72 26.19 -8.96
N ARG A 431 4.82 25.50 -9.68
CA ARG A 431 4.20 24.25 -9.20
C ARG A 431 5.21 23.13 -8.94
N ARG A 432 6.30 23.08 -9.70
CA ARG A 432 7.34 22.05 -9.55
C ARG A 432 8.23 22.25 -8.32
N ARG A 433 8.14 23.41 -7.66
CA ARG A 433 9.05 23.80 -6.58
C ARG A 433 8.48 23.69 -5.17
N GLY A 434 7.22 23.23 -5.04
CA GLY A 434 6.54 23.02 -3.76
C GLY A 434 6.06 24.32 -3.09
N ASP A 435 5.14 24.19 -2.13
CA ASP A 435 4.51 25.33 -1.43
C ASP A 435 5.50 26.19 -0.61
N ASP A 436 6.75 25.74 -0.43
CA ASP A 436 7.74 26.36 0.44
C ASP A 436 8.54 27.51 -0.23
N GLU A 437 8.40 27.77 -1.54
CA GLU A 437 9.12 28.84 -2.25
C GLU A 437 8.38 30.20 -2.32
N GLN A 438 7.05 30.24 -2.16
CA GLN A 438 6.31 31.52 -2.11
C GLN A 438 6.50 32.19 -0.75
N THR A 439 6.78 33.50 -0.75
CA THR A 439 6.86 34.25 0.49
C THR A 439 5.46 34.40 1.11
N PRO A 440 5.35 34.42 2.45
CA PRO A 440 4.08 34.67 3.12
C PRO A 440 3.33 35.90 2.61
N GLU A 441 4.06 36.96 2.28
CA GLU A 441 3.54 38.23 1.80
C GLU A 441 2.91 38.09 0.40
N GLU A 442 3.56 37.36 -0.52
CA GLU A 442 3.02 37.08 -1.86
C GLU A 442 1.69 36.33 -1.80
N VAL A 443 1.58 35.32 -0.93
CA VAL A 443 0.32 34.56 -0.74
C VAL A 443 -0.79 35.46 -0.22
N VAL A 444 -0.49 36.35 0.74
CA VAL A 444 -1.49 37.25 1.33
C VAL A 444 -1.98 38.28 0.32
N GLU A 445 -1.08 38.92 -0.43
CA GLU A 445 -1.44 39.92 -1.43
C GLU A 445 -2.22 39.28 -2.59
N ALA A 446 -1.74 38.17 -3.16
CA ALA A 446 -2.43 37.48 -4.24
C ALA A 446 -3.83 36.99 -3.82
N ALA A 447 -3.97 36.47 -2.60
CA ALA A 447 -5.26 36.07 -2.08
C ALA A 447 -6.21 37.25 -1.83
N ARG A 448 -5.69 38.39 -1.35
CA ARG A 448 -6.47 39.62 -1.14
C ARG A 448 -6.99 40.16 -2.46
N GLU A 449 -6.14 40.29 -3.48
CA GLU A 449 -6.51 40.74 -4.81
C GLU A 449 -7.58 39.84 -5.42
N THR A 450 -7.37 38.52 -5.36
CA THR A 450 -8.30 37.52 -5.88
C THR A 450 -9.65 37.60 -5.15
N TYR A 451 -9.65 37.72 -3.82
CA TYR A 451 -10.87 37.87 -3.03
C TYR A 451 -11.67 39.11 -3.39
N LEU A 452 -11.01 40.26 -3.56
CA LEU A 452 -11.67 41.51 -3.93
C LEU A 452 -12.32 41.42 -5.32
N ALA A 453 -11.74 40.65 -6.25
CA ALA A 453 -12.33 40.40 -7.55
C ALA A 453 -13.55 39.46 -7.51
N LEU A 454 -13.61 38.55 -6.52
CA LEU A 454 -14.60 37.48 -6.44
C LEU A 454 -15.77 37.78 -5.48
N LYS A 455 -15.56 38.56 -4.42
CA LYS A 455 -16.50 38.67 -3.27
C LYS A 455 -17.90 39.15 -3.65
N ASP A 456 -18.02 39.97 -4.68
CA ASP A 456 -19.28 40.57 -5.14
C ASP A 456 -19.90 39.77 -6.31
N LEU A 457 -19.24 38.71 -6.78
CA LEU A 457 -19.72 37.85 -7.85
C LEU A 457 -20.57 36.69 -7.28
N PRO A 458 -21.64 36.27 -7.97
CA PRO A 458 -22.33 35.03 -7.65
C PRO A 458 -21.42 33.82 -7.91
N PRO A 459 -21.69 32.63 -7.32
CA PRO A 459 -20.83 31.44 -7.46
C PRO A 459 -20.50 31.05 -8.92
N THR A 460 -21.45 31.19 -9.85
CA THR A 460 -21.20 30.97 -11.28
C THR A 460 -20.25 32.01 -11.88
N GLY A 461 -20.39 33.28 -11.49
CA GLY A 461 -19.46 34.35 -11.87
C GLY A 461 -18.06 34.17 -11.28
N GLN A 462 -17.95 33.55 -10.10
CA GLN A 462 -16.67 33.16 -9.51
C GLN A 462 -16.02 32.03 -10.32
N ALA A 463 -16.80 31.01 -10.73
CA ALA A 463 -16.30 29.96 -11.60
C ALA A 463 -15.82 30.52 -12.95
N ASP A 464 -16.57 31.43 -13.56
CA ASP A 464 -16.16 32.14 -14.79
C ASP A 464 -14.83 32.90 -14.61
N TYR A 465 -14.64 33.55 -13.45
CA TYR A 465 -13.38 34.21 -13.13
C TYR A 465 -12.20 33.22 -13.14
N PHE A 466 -12.33 32.08 -12.46
CA PHE A 466 -11.26 31.08 -12.41
C PHE A 466 -11.03 30.39 -13.77
N LEU A 467 -12.06 30.22 -14.59
CA LEU A 467 -11.88 29.73 -15.96
C LEU A 467 -11.01 30.67 -16.80
N LYS A 468 -11.15 31.98 -16.59
CA LYS A 468 -10.46 33.01 -17.38
C LYS A 468 -9.08 33.38 -16.83
N HIS A 469 -8.95 33.48 -15.52
CA HIS A 469 -7.79 34.04 -14.84
C HIS A 469 -7.06 33.01 -13.96
N GLY A 470 -7.70 31.89 -13.67
CA GLY A 470 -7.17 30.86 -12.79
C GLY A 470 -6.10 29.99 -13.43
N ASP A 471 -5.39 29.29 -12.57
CA ASP A 471 -4.44 28.26 -12.93
C ASP A 471 -5.17 26.94 -13.32
N GLN A 472 -4.43 25.89 -13.67
CA GLN A 472 -5.04 24.66 -14.17
C GLN A 472 -5.89 23.93 -13.13
N ASN A 473 -5.46 23.91 -11.86
CA ASN A 473 -6.22 23.29 -10.77
C ASN A 473 -7.50 24.09 -10.48
N GLN A 474 -7.38 25.42 -10.48
CA GLN A 474 -8.52 26.33 -10.30
C GLN A 474 -9.52 26.21 -11.45
N LYS A 475 -9.04 26.10 -12.69
CA LYS A 475 -9.89 25.87 -13.87
C LYS A 475 -10.59 24.52 -13.79
N GLN A 476 -9.90 23.44 -13.44
CA GLN A 476 -10.51 22.12 -13.26
C GLN A 476 -11.59 22.14 -12.17
N ALA A 477 -11.32 22.82 -11.04
CA ALA A 477 -12.31 22.98 -9.98
C ALA A 477 -13.52 23.81 -10.42
N ALA A 478 -13.31 24.88 -11.21
CA ALA A 478 -14.38 25.67 -11.80
C ALA A 478 -15.23 24.86 -12.78
N ILE A 479 -14.62 24.02 -13.62
CA ILE A 479 -15.36 23.12 -14.51
C ILE A 479 -16.16 22.10 -13.73
N ARG A 480 -15.58 21.50 -12.69
CA ARG A 480 -16.31 20.56 -11.81
C ARG A 480 -17.52 21.24 -11.17
N PHE A 481 -17.35 22.46 -10.65
CA PHE A 481 -18.44 23.26 -10.11
C PHE A 481 -19.55 23.52 -11.15
N LEU A 482 -19.18 23.96 -12.36
CA LEU A 482 -20.15 24.26 -13.41
C LEU A 482 -20.88 23.00 -13.89
N LEU A 483 -20.15 21.88 -14.03
CA LEU A 483 -20.71 20.56 -14.31
C LEU A 483 -21.76 20.20 -13.27
N GLU A 484 -21.45 20.33 -11.97
CA GLU A 484 -22.34 20.01 -10.86
C GLU A 484 -23.59 20.90 -10.84
N SER A 485 -23.43 22.21 -11.11
CA SER A 485 -24.54 23.19 -11.13
C SER A 485 -25.66 22.84 -12.13
N GLY A 486 -25.35 22.10 -13.20
CA GLY A 486 -26.32 21.64 -14.20
C GLY A 486 -26.94 22.74 -15.06
N VAL A 487 -26.40 23.96 -15.02
CA VAL A 487 -26.93 25.10 -15.78
C VAL A 487 -26.53 24.99 -17.26
N GLU A 488 -27.51 24.76 -18.13
CA GLU A 488 -27.32 24.62 -19.59
C GLU A 488 -26.54 25.76 -20.26
N ALA A 489 -26.71 26.99 -19.76
CA ALA A 489 -26.03 28.16 -20.31
C ALA A 489 -24.50 28.08 -20.25
N HIS A 490 -23.94 27.27 -19.34
CA HIS A 490 -22.49 27.10 -19.17
C HIS A 490 -21.90 25.97 -20.01
N VAL A 491 -22.73 25.17 -20.71
CA VAL A 491 -22.27 24.06 -21.56
C VAL A 491 -21.21 24.49 -22.58
N PRO A 492 -21.35 25.60 -23.32
CA PRO A 492 -20.33 26.02 -24.28
C PRO A 492 -18.97 26.31 -23.64
N GLN A 493 -18.95 26.86 -22.42
CA GLN A 493 -17.72 27.15 -21.69
C GLN A 493 -17.06 25.87 -21.19
N ILE A 494 -17.87 24.93 -20.67
CA ILE A 494 -17.40 23.61 -20.23
C ILE A 494 -16.75 22.87 -21.41
N GLU A 495 -17.45 22.80 -22.55
CA GLU A 495 -16.92 22.15 -23.74
C GLU A 495 -15.66 22.83 -24.27
N ALA A 496 -15.59 24.17 -24.27
CA ALA A 496 -14.41 24.90 -24.72
C ALA A 496 -13.17 24.54 -23.90
N PHE A 497 -13.31 24.42 -22.57
CA PHE A 497 -12.21 23.98 -21.71
C PHE A 497 -11.82 22.52 -21.99
N LEU A 498 -12.79 21.60 -22.03
CA LEU A 498 -12.52 20.17 -22.25
C LEU A 498 -11.97 19.88 -23.65
N LEU A 499 -12.18 20.76 -24.63
CA LEU A 499 -11.60 20.71 -25.98
C LEU A 499 -10.23 21.40 -26.08
N THR A 500 -9.70 21.96 -24.99
CA THR A 500 -8.34 22.50 -24.98
C THR A 500 -7.36 21.32 -24.93
N PRO A 501 -6.37 21.23 -25.84
CA PRO A 501 -5.38 20.16 -25.80
C PRO A 501 -4.59 20.18 -24.48
N PRO A 502 -4.32 19.02 -23.85
CA PRO A 502 -3.43 18.95 -22.70
C PRO A 502 -1.99 19.26 -23.13
N THR A 503 -1.25 19.98 -22.28
CA THR A 503 0.16 20.34 -22.50
C THR A 503 1.13 19.50 -21.68
N GLU A 504 0.67 18.87 -20.59
CA GLU A 504 1.48 18.01 -19.72
C GLU A 504 1.39 16.52 -20.11
N MET A 505 2.52 15.80 -20.00
CA MET A 505 2.62 14.37 -20.35
C MET A 505 1.70 13.49 -19.48
N SER A 506 1.57 13.79 -18.20
CA SER A 506 0.64 13.12 -17.28
C SER A 506 -0.79 13.20 -17.78
N ASP A 507 -1.23 14.38 -18.20
CA ASP A 507 -2.58 14.59 -18.74
C ASP A 507 -2.73 14.00 -20.16
N MET A 508 -1.69 14.03 -20.99
CA MET A 508 -1.69 13.35 -22.30
C MET A 508 -1.90 11.83 -22.16
N MET A 509 -1.22 11.23 -21.18
CA MET A 509 -1.25 9.79 -20.88
C MET A 509 -2.48 9.37 -20.09
N HIS A 510 -3.04 10.21 -19.20
CA HIS A 510 -4.16 9.82 -18.32
C HIS A 510 -5.55 10.29 -18.77
N GLY A 511 -5.71 10.65 -20.05
CA GLY A 511 -7.02 10.94 -20.65
C GLY A 511 -7.46 12.39 -20.58
N GLY A 512 -6.52 13.32 -20.82
CA GLY A 512 -6.76 14.75 -20.75
C GLY A 512 -6.67 15.30 -19.32
N TYR A 513 -7.03 16.59 -19.17
CA TYR A 513 -6.94 17.32 -17.92
C TYR A 513 -7.60 16.59 -16.74
N GLY A 514 -6.77 16.17 -15.78
CA GLY A 514 -7.18 15.83 -14.40
C GLY A 514 -8.38 14.88 -14.26
N GLY A 515 -8.12 13.57 -14.23
CA GLY A 515 -8.93 12.65 -13.43
C GLY A 515 -10.40 12.46 -13.84
N GLY A 516 -10.74 12.49 -15.13
CA GLY A 516 -12.04 12.00 -15.61
C GLY A 516 -13.14 13.05 -15.81
N LEU A 517 -12.83 14.35 -15.91
CA LEU A 517 -13.81 15.41 -16.17
C LEU A 517 -14.58 15.23 -17.49
N VAL A 518 -13.91 14.75 -18.55
CA VAL A 518 -14.54 14.46 -19.84
C VAL A 518 -15.58 13.35 -19.69
N SER A 519 -15.22 12.28 -18.98
CA SER A 519 -16.14 11.18 -18.65
C SER A 519 -17.31 11.68 -17.82
N ALA A 520 -17.10 12.53 -16.81
CA ALA A 520 -18.16 13.11 -15.99
C ALA A 520 -19.11 14.01 -16.81
N TYR A 521 -18.59 14.80 -17.76
CA TYR A 521 -19.40 15.60 -18.68
C TYR A 521 -20.28 14.70 -19.56
N VAL A 522 -19.68 13.71 -20.23
CA VAL A 522 -20.42 12.77 -21.08
C VAL A 522 -21.41 11.95 -20.26
N GLU A 523 -21.06 11.63 -19.02
CA GLU A 523 -21.91 10.92 -18.09
C GLU A 523 -23.19 11.72 -17.77
N LYS A 524 -23.03 13.00 -17.43
CA LYS A 524 -24.15 13.87 -17.08
C LYS A 524 -25.03 14.24 -18.28
N ARG A 525 -24.44 14.34 -19.47
CA ARG A 525 -25.13 14.81 -20.70
C ARG A 525 -25.76 13.69 -21.53
N GLY A 526 -25.23 12.46 -21.42
CA GLY A 526 -25.71 11.31 -22.20
C GLY A 526 -25.71 11.59 -23.70
N GLU A 527 -26.86 11.37 -24.36
CA GLU A 527 -27.03 11.56 -25.81
C GLU A 527 -26.71 12.99 -26.27
N ALA A 528 -26.92 14.00 -25.43
CA ALA A 528 -26.65 15.40 -25.75
C ALA A 528 -25.14 15.69 -25.94
N ALA A 529 -24.25 14.84 -25.41
CA ALA A 529 -22.81 14.97 -25.59
C ALA A 529 -22.28 14.39 -26.92
N ALA A 530 -23.13 13.79 -27.78
CA ALA A 530 -22.69 13.15 -29.03
C ALA A 530 -21.82 14.06 -29.91
N GLY A 531 -22.28 15.29 -30.15
CA GLY A 531 -21.55 16.26 -30.96
C GLY A 531 -20.23 16.71 -30.31
N PHE A 532 -20.18 16.75 -28.97
CA PHE A 532 -18.96 17.07 -28.23
C PHE A 532 -17.93 15.93 -28.32
N VAL A 533 -18.35 14.67 -28.14
CA VAL A 533 -17.43 13.52 -28.18
C VAL A 533 -16.69 13.43 -29.51
N GLU A 534 -17.35 13.73 -30.63
CA GLU A 534 -16.69 13.77 -31.94
C GLU A 534 -15.70 14.94 -32.07
N ARG A 535 -16.02 16.11 -31.51
CA ARG A 535 -15.05 17.22 -31.43
C ARG A 535 -13.85 16.89 -30.56
N TYR A 536 -14.09 16.22 -29.42
CA TYR A 536 -13.05 15.78 -28.50
C TYR A 536 -12.15 14.72 -29.14
N ALA A 537 -12.73 13.75 -29.84
CA ALA A 537 -12.00 12.75 -30.61
C ALA A 537 -11.09 13.40 -31.68
N ALA A 538 -11.61 14.38 -32.43
CA ALA A 538 -10.85 15.11 -33.42
C ALA A 538 -9.72 15.95 -32.82
N MET A 539 -9.91 16.49 -31.61
CA MET A 539 -8.85 17.18 -30.86
C MET A 539 -7.77 16.19 -30.40
N ARG A 540 -8.15 15.06 -29.78
CA ARG A 540 -7.20 14.05 -29.27
C ARG A 540 -6.31 13.47 -30.37
N GLN A 541 -6.85 13.30 -31.58
CA GLN A 541 -6.08 12.82 -32.75
C GLN A 541 -5.08 13.85 -33.30
N LYS A 542 -5.18 15.12 -32.90
CA LYS A 542 -4.33 16.22 -33.38
C LYS A 542 -3.32 16.70 -32.32
N ILE A 543 -3.20 15.99 -31.20
CA ILE A 543 -2.20 16.33 -30.19
C ILE A 543 -0.85 15.87 -30.70
N ASP A 544 0.02 16.84 -31.02
CA ASP A 544 1.40 16.57 -31.39
C ASP A 544 2.21 16.23 -30.14
N LEU A 545 3.00 15.15 -30.21
CA LEU A 545 3.94 14.80 -29.16
C LEU A 545 5.18 15.70 -29.23
N PRO A 546 5.82 16.04 -28.08
CA PRO A 546 7.06 16.79 -28.06
C PRO A 546 8.14 16.15 -28.96
N ALA A 547 9.01 16.96 -29.58
CA ALA A 547 9.95 16.50 -30.61
C ALA A 547 10.84 15.31 -30.20
N GLY A 548 11.30 15.26 -28.93
CA GLY A 548 12.08 14.14 -28.40
C GLY A 548 11.29 12.86 -28.10
N MET A 549 9.95 12.92 -28.16
CA MET A 549 9.03 11.80 -27.97
C MET A 549 8.38 11.37 -29.29
N ALA A 550 8.19 12.30 -30.22
CA ALA A 550 7.67 12.03 -31.56
C ALA A 550 8.59 11.08 -32.36
N SER A 551 9.88 11.01 -32.01
CA SER A 551 10.85 10.05 -32.54
C SER A 551 10.72 8.65 -31.95
N ASN A 552 10.04 8.48 -30.81
CA ASN A 552 9.81 7.19 -30.18
C ASN A 552 8.49 6.59 -30.69
N GLU A 553 8.57 5.78 -31.75
CA GLU A 553 7.40 5.17 -32.39
C GLU A 553 6.54 4.32 -31.44
N GLU A 554 7.14 3.67 -30.43
CA GLU A 554 6.42 2.85 -29.45
C GLU A 554 5.59 3.73 -28.51
N LEU A 555 6.16 4.83 -28.02
CA LEU A 555 5.47 5.79 -27.18
C LEU A 555 4.33 6.48 -27.94
N VAL A 556 4.56 6.85 -29.21
CA VAL A 556 3.54 7.42 -30.10
C VAL A 556 2.37 6.45 -30.26
N ALA A 557 2.66 5.17 -30.54
CA ALA A 557 1.64 4.14 -30.68
C ALA A 557 0.88 3.89 -29.37
N GLN A 558 1.55 3.94 -28.22
CA GLN A 558 0.94 3.78 -26.90
C GLN A 558 -0.02 4.93 -26.58
N VAL A 559 0.41 6.18 -26.78
CA VAL A 559 -0.42 7.38 -26.59
C VAL A 559 -1.65 7.33 -27.50
N GLN A 560 -1.46 6.99 -28.79
CA GLN A 560 -2.56 6.88 -29.73
C GLN A 560 -3.57 5.79 -29.33
N LYS A 561 -3.07 4.63 -28.90
CA LYS A 561 -3.90 3.51 -28.43
C LYS A 561 -4.71 3.87 -27.18
N MET A 562 -4.13 4.66 -26.27
CA MET A 562 -4.83 5.16 -25.10
C MET A 562 -5.91 6.18 -25.47
N ALA A 563 -5.60 7.12 -26.36
CA ALA A 563 -6.58 8.08 -26.89
C ALA A 563 -7.74 7.38 -27.61
N ASP A 564 -7.46 6.38 -28.44
CA ASP A 564 -8.48 5.60 -29.15
C ASP A 564 -9.38 4.82 -28.17
N ARG A 565 -8.81 4.26 -27.10
CA ARG A 565 -9.56 3.57 -26.04
C ARG A 565 -10.49 4.53 -25.32
N GLU A 566 -9.97 5.68 -24.91
CA GLU A 566 -10.73 6.74 -24.24
C GLU A 566 -11.92 7.21 -25.10
N VAL A 567 -11.66 7.54 -26.36
CA VAL A 567 -12.70 7.99 -27.31
C VAL A 567 -13.76 6.91 -27.54
N ALA A 568 -13.35 5.65 -27.69
CA ALA A 568 -14.29 4.53 -27.84
C ALA A 568 -15.21 4.40 -26.62
N THR A 569 -14.66 4.55 -25.42
CA THR A 569 -15.43 4.57 -24.17
C THR A 569 -16.43 5.73 -24.13
N LEU A 570 -15.99 6.95 -24.44
CA LEU A 570 -16.87 8.13 -24.44
C LEU A 570 -18.02 8.00 -25.46
N ARG A 571 -17.74 7.48 -26.67
CA ARG A 571 -18.77 7.20 -27.69
C ARG A 571 -19.81 6.20 -27.22
N ALA A 572 -19.39 5.19 -26.44
CA ALA A 572 -20.32 4.23 -25.84
C ALA A 572 -21.20 4.89 -24.77
N MET A 573 -20.64 5.79 -23.97
CA MET A 573 -21.37 6.50 -22.90
C MET A 573 -22.43 7.49 -23.39
N VAL A 574 -22.31 8.00 -24.62
CA VAL A 574 -23.31 8.88 -25.24
C VAL A 574 -24.59 8.11 -25.61
N ARG A 575 -24.49 6.82 -25.92
CA ARG A 575 -25.66 6.03 -26.33
C ARG A 575 -26.52 5.71 -25.12
N LYS A 576 -27.86 5.73 -25.28
CA LYS A 576 -28.75 5.10 -24.30
C LYS A 576 -28.27 3.68 -24.01
N PRO A 577 -28.15 3.30 -22.71
CA PRO A 577 -27.79 1.94 -22.34
C PRO A 577 -28.76 0.93 -22.98
N ASP A 578 -28.33 0.28 -24.06
CA ASP A 578 -29.05 -0.87 -24.61
C ASP A 578 -28.58 -2.11 -23.83
N LEU A 579 -29.41 -2.49 -22.86
CA LEU A 579 -29.16 -3.65 -22.02
C LEU A 579 -29.06 -4.95 -22.85
N ALA A 580 -29.83 -5.08 -23.92
CA ALA A 580 -29.79 -6.27 -24.78
C ALA A 580 -28.50 -6.30 -25.59
N ALA A 581 -28.08 -5.18 -26.17
CA ALA A 581 -26.80 -5.08 -26.88
C ALA A 581 -25.60 -5.25 -25.93
N THR A 582 -25.67 -4.73 -24.70
CA THR A 582 -24.62 -4.86 -23.67
C THR A 582 -24.44 -6.31 -23.24
N ILE A 583 -25.56 -7.00 -22.98
CA ILE A 583 -25.55 -8.43 -22.67
C ILE A 583 -25.04 -9.23 -23.87
N ALA A 584 -25.51 -8.93 -25.09
CA ALA A 584 -25.04 -9.60 -26.30
C ALA A 584 -23.53 -9.39 -26.51
N ALA A 585 -23.01 -8.20 -26.24
CA ALA A 585 -21.57 -7.93 -26.27
C ALA A 585 -20.82 -8.71 -25.19
N LEU A 586 -21.34 -8.82 -23.97
CA LEU A 586 -20.72 -9.66 -22.92
C LEU A 586 -20.73 -11.16 -23.27
N VAL A 587 -21.77 -11.62 -23.97
CA VAL A 587 -21.92 -13.00 -24.44
C VAL A 587 -21.01 -13.29 -25.63
N ASN A 588 -20.86 -12.34 -26.55
CA ASN A 588 -20.12 -12.49 -27.80
C ASN A 588 -18.68 -11.95 -27.76
N ALA A 589 -18.29 -11.23 -26.71
CA ALA A 589 -16.94 -10.70 -26.58
C ALA A 589 -15.96 -11.86 -26.46
N ASP A 590 -15.08 -11.99 -27.45
CA ASP A 590 -13.85 -12.77 -27.35
C ASP A 590 -12.92 -12.09 -26.36
N SER A 591 -13.26 -12.20 -25.08
CA SER A 591 -12.37 -11.90 -23.97
C SER A 591 -11.89 -10.43 -23.88
N ASP A 592 -12.40 -9.53 -24.74
CA ASP A 592 -11.96 -8.14 -24.82
C ASP A 592 -12.28 -7.37 -23.52
N GLN A 593 -11.24 -7.00 -22.76
CA GLN A 593 -11.32 -6.12 -21.59
C GLN A 593 -12.04 -4.80 -21.91
N LYS A 594 -11.97 -4.31 -23.16
CA LYS A 594 -12.70 -3.10 -23.58
C LYS A 594 -14.21 -3.31 -23.52
N GLY A 595 -14.70 -4.46 -23.97
CA GLY A 595 -16.12 -4.82 -23.89
C GLY A 595 -16.60 -4.95 -22.44
N MET A 596 -15.75 -5.46 -21.54
CA MET A 596 -16.06 -5.58 -20.11
C MET A 596 -16.18 -4.23 -19.40
N MET A 597 -15.25 -3.30 -19.66
CA MET A 597 -15.29 -1.95 -19.06
C MET A 597 -16.47 -1.12 -19.59
N VAL A 598 -16.76 -1.21 -20.88
CA VAL A 598 -17.94 -0.55 -21.48
C VAL A 598 -19.22 -1.13 -20.89
N ALA A 599 -19.31 -2.46 -20.77
CA ALA A 599 -20.45 -3.10 -20.15
C ALA A 599 -20.59 -2.72 -18.67
N TYR A 600 -19.47 -2.61 -17.94
CA TYR A 600 -19.46 -2.16 -16.55
C TYR A 600 -20.08 -0.77 -16.39
N GLN A 601 -19.60 0.21 -17.17
CA GLN A 601 -20.12 1.58 -17.13
C GLN A 601 -21.58 1.64 -17.60
N THR A 602 -21.95 0.87 -18.62
CA THR A 602 -23.30 0.85 -19.16
C THR A 602 -24.30 0.24 -18.18
N LEU A 603 -23.92 -0.88 -17.54
CA LEU A 603 -24.75 -1.55 -16.54
C LEU A 603 -24.88 -0.72 -15.26
N GLY A 604 -23.80 -0.08 -14.79
CA GLY A 604 -23.82 0.78 -13.60
C GLY A 604 -24.82 1.94 -13.68
N ARG A 605 -25.10 2.42 -14.90
CA ARG A 605 -26.07 3.50 -15.18
C ARG A 605 -27.52 3.03 -15.26
N LEU A 606 -27.76 1.71 -15.32
CA LEU A 606 -29.10 1.15 -15.33
C LEU A 606 -29.63 0.95 -13.90
N PRO A 607 -30.94 1.14 -13.66
CA PRO A 607 -31.57 0.74 -12.41
C PRO A 607 -31.28 -0.72 -12.09
N ALA A 608 -30.92 -1.03 -10.84
CA ALA A 608 -30.53 -2.38 -10.43
C ALA A 608 -31.65 -3.42 -10.61
N ASP A 609 -32.91 -3.00 -10.44
CA ASP A 609 -34.12 -3.79 -10.69
C ASP A 609 -34.31 -4.16 -12.16
N THR A 610 -33.60 -3.50 -13.07
CA THR A 610 -33.57 -3.79 -14.51
C THR A 610 -32.30 -4.57 -14.90
N ALA A 611 -31.13 -4.12 -14.44
CA ALA A 611 -29.84 -4.70 -14.79
C ALA A 611 -29.64 -6.12 -14.21
N VAL A 612 -29.96 -6.33 -12.92
CA VAL A 612 -29.74 -7.61 -12.24
C VAL A 612 -30.61 -8.74 -12.85
N PRO A 613 -31.92 -8.58 -13.06
CA PRO A 613 -32.73 -9.64 -13.67
C PRO A 613 -32.34 -9.95 -15.13
N ALA A 614 -31.90 -8.94 -15.89
CA ALA A 614 -31.46 -9.17 -17.27
C ALA A 614 -30.14 -9.96 -17.32
N MET A 615 -29.16 -9.59 -16.50
CA MET A 615 -27.91 -10.34 -16.38
C MET A 615 -28.13 -11.77 -15.87
N LEU A 616 -29.05 -11.95 -14.90
CA LEU A 616 -29.40 -13.28 -14.40
C LEU A 616 -30.06 -14.15 -15.48
N ARG A 617 -31.00 -13.59 -16.25
CA ARG A 617 -31.61 -14.31 -17.38
C ARG A 617 -30.56 -14.72 -18.40
N ALA A 618 -29.64 -13.83 -18.76
CA ALA A 618 -28.55 -14.14 -19.68
C ALA A 618 -27.63 -15.25 -19.15
N ALA A 619 -27.29 -15.20 -17.85
CA ALA A 619 -26.47 -16.23 -17.21
C ALA A 619 -27.16 -17.60 -17.24
N VAL A 620 -28.46 -17.65 -16.92
CA VAL A 620 -29.27 -18.89 -16.96
C VAL A 620 -29.40 -19.45 -18.37
N GLN A 621 -29.62 -18.60 -19.38
CA GLN A 621 -29.81 -19.00 -20.78
C GLN A 621 -28.50 -19.44 -21.45
N SER A 622 -27.36 -18.89 -21.04
CA SER A 622 -26.06 -19.22 -21.64
C SER A 622 -25.58 -20.61 -21.23
N THR A 623 -25.45 -21.53 -22.18
CA THR A 623 -24.85 -22.86 -21.92
C THR A 623 -23.32 -22.83 -21.87
N ASN A 624 -22.70 -21.76 -22.37
CA ASN A 624 -21.25 -21.57 -22.39
C ASN A 624 -20.73 -21.18 -20.98
N THR A 625 -19.85 -22.01 -20.42
CA THR A 625 -19.29 -21.83 -19.07
C THR A 625 -18.43 -20.57 -18.95
N VAL A 626 -17.73 -20.14 -20.00
CA VAL A 626 -16.94 -18.90 -20.04
C VAL A 626 -17.86 -17.69 -19.89
N VAL A 627 -18.90 -17.64 -20.71
CA VAL A 627 -19.89 -16.55 -20.71
C VAL A 627 -20.63 -16.50 -19.37
N ARG A 628 -21.06 -17.65 -18.85
CA ARG A 628 -21.76 -17.71 -17.55
C ARG A 628 -20.86 -17.25 -16.40
N SER A 629 -19.58 -17.65 -16.40
CA SER A 629 -18.60 -17.21 -15.39
C SER A 629 -18.43 -15.69 -15.40
N ARG A 630 -18.25 -15.11 -16.60
CA ARG A 630 -18.11 -13.66 -16.80
C ARG A 630 -19.30 -12.88 -16.26
N LEU A 631 -20.51 -13.31 -16.60
CA LEU A 631 -21.75 -12.67 -16.11
C LEU A 631 -21.87 -12.74 -14.59
N LEU A 632 -21.54 -13.89 -13.98
CA LEU A 632 -21.58 -14.06 -12.52
C LEU A 632 -20.53 -13.21 -11.80
N GLN A 633 -19.32 -13.08 -12.34
CA GLN A 633 -18.23 -12.29 -11.76
C GLN A 633 -18.51 -10.78 -11.77
N MET A 634 -19.30 -10.29 -12.73
CA MET A 634 -19.73 -8.88 -12.77
C MET A 634 -20.89 -8.56 -11.81
N MET A 635 -21.65 -9.57 -11.40
CA MET A 635 -22.87 -9.38 -10.60
C MET A 635 -22.65 -8.65 -9.26
N PRO A 636 -21.59 -8.94 -8.46
CA PRO A 636 -21.28 -8.19 -7.24
C PRO A 636 -21.22 -6.67 -7.41
N MET A 637 -20.78 -6.21 -8.59
CA MET A 637 -20.60 -4.80 -8.88
C MET A 637 -21.94 -4.06 -9.09
N LEU A 638 -22.99 -4.78 -9.51
CA LEU A 638 -24.32 -4.20 -9.70
C LEU A 638 -25.02 -3.82 -8.39
N ARG A 639 -24.44 -4.15 -7.22
CA ARG A 639 -25.02 -3.78 -5.93
C ARG A 639 -25.22 -2.26 -5.79
N LEU A 640 -24.37 -1.45 -6.45
CA LEU A 640 -24.42 0.02 -6.48
C LEU A 640 -25.06 0.58 -7.76
N SER A 641 -25.62 -0.27 -8.62
CA SER A 641 -26.19 0.15 -9.91
C SER A 641 -27.34 1.14 -9.73
N GLY A 642 -27.33 2.21 -10.53
CA GLY A 642 -28.36 3.26 -10.54
C GLY A 642 -28.41 4.12 -9.28
N MET A 643 -27.34 4.18 -8.48
CA MET A 643 -27.29 4.91 -7.20
C MET A 643 -26.24 6.03 -7.16
N GLN A 644 -25.73 6.46 -8.32
CA GLN A 644 -24.71 7.51 -8.38
C GLN A 644 -25.28 8.84 -7.86
N GLU A 645 -26.47 9.22 -8.33
CA GLU A 645 -27.19 10.41 -7.86
C GLU A 645 -27.58 10.31 -6.36
N SER A 646 -28.06 9.15 -5.90
CA SER A 646 -28.44 8.99 -4.49
C SER A 646 -27.26 8.91 -3.52
N MET A 647 -26.07 8.49 -3.99
CA MET A 647 -24.82 8.57 -3.22
C MET A 647 -24.24 9.99 -3.21
N GLU A 648 -24.52 10.80 -4.24
CA GLU A 648 -24.16 12.21 -4.33
C GLU A 648 -25.03 13.10 -3.42
N GLU A 649 -26.26 12.70 -3.09
CA GLU A 649 -27.18 13.48 -2.23
C GLU A 649 -26.98 13.27 -0.71
N VAL A 650 -26.04 12.43 -0.29
CA VAL A 650 -25.84 12.08 1.12
C VAL A 650 -24.99 13.14 1.85
N ASP A 651 -25.63 13.91 2.73
CA ASP A 651 -25.00 14.98 3.51
C ASP A 651 -24.76 14.64 4.99
N SER A 652 -25.31 13.52 5.49
CA SER A 652 -25.14 13.07 6.87
C SER A 652 -24.86 11.56 7.00
N PRO A 653 -24.24 11.11 8.10
CA PRO A 653 -24.08 9.68 8.41
C PRO A 653 -25.41 8.92 8.51
N GLU A 654 -26.46 9.54 9.05
CA GLU A 654 -27.80 8.96 9.17
C GLU A 654 -28.44 8.79 7.79
N ALA A 655 -28.27 9.77 6.91
CA ALA A 655 -28.67 9.67 5.52
C ALA A 655 -27.88 8.56 4.79
N MET A 656 -26.58 8.42 5.06
CA MET A 656 -25.78 7.33 4.51
C MET A 656 -26.26 5.96 5.00
N GLU A 657 -26.53 5.84 6.30
CA GLU A 657 -27.06 4.60 6.87
C GLU A 657 -28.44 4.28 6.28
N ALA A 658 -29.31 5.28 6.12
CA ALA A 658 -30.60 5.11 5.46
C ALA A 658 -30.45 4.65 4.00
N VAL A 659 -29.54 5.25 3.23
CA VAL A 659 -29.23 4.85 1.85
C VAL A 659 -28.70 3.41 1.81
N MET A 660 -27.79 3.04 2.72
CA MET A 660 -27.25 1.68 2.80
C MET A 660 -28.31 0.65 3.21
N GLN A 661 -29.22 1.00 4.12
CA GLN A 661 -30.35 0.16 4.51
C GLN A 661 -31.35 -0.02 3.35
N GLN A 662 -31.67 1.05 2.64
CA GLN A 662 -32.51 0.99 1.43
C GLN A 662 -31.85 0.13 0.34
N LEU A 663 -30.53 0.26 0.16
CA LEU A 663 -29.76 -0.53 -0.79
C LEU A 663 -29.77 -2.02 -0.43
N ALA A 664 -29.56 -2.34 0.84
CA ALA A 664 -29.67 -3.70 1.35
C ALA A 664 -31.09 -4.27 1.12
N ALA A 665 -32.14 -3.53 1.48
CA ALA A 665 -33.53 -3.95 1.30
C ALA A 665 -33.91 -4.15 -0.18
N ARG A 666 -33.46 -3.26 -1.07
CA ARG A 666 -33.64 -3.37 -2.53
C ARG A 666 -32.97 -4.64 -3.07
N ASN A 667 -31.71 -4.86 -2.71
CA ASN A 667 -30.96 -6.00 -3.21
C ASN A 667 -31.50 -7.33 -2.66
N GLN A 668 -31.94 -7.35 -1.40
CA GLN A 668 -32.63 -8.49 -0.80
C GLN A 668 -33.93 -8.83 -1.54
N THR A 669 -34.74 -7.81 -1.86
CA THR A 669 -35.94 -7.96 -2.68
C THR A 669 -35.59 -8.55 -4.05
N SER A 670 -34.57 -8.01 -4.73
CA SER A 670 -34.12 -8.51 -6.04
C SER A 670 -33.66 -9.98 -6.00
N ILE A 671 -32.95 -10.39 -4.94
CA ILE A 671 -32.58 -11.80 -4.73
C ILE A 671 -33.83 -12.68 -4.61
N GLY A 672 -34.82 -12.26 -3.82
CA GLY A 672 -36.08 -12.98 -3.64
C GLY A 672 -36.89 -13.11 -4.93
N THR A 673 -37.10 -12.01 -5.66
CA THR A 673 -37.84 -11.99 -6.94
C THR A 673 -37.18 -12.87 -8.01
N ASN A 674 -35.85 -13.01 -7.98
CA ASN A 674 -35.09 -13.81 -8.94
C ASN A 674 -34.67 -15.18 -8.39
N ALA A 675 -35.27 -15.66 -7.29
CA ALA A 675 -34.81 -16.87 -6.60
C ALA A 675 -34.78 -18.13 -7.48
N ALA A 676 -35.69 -18.26 -8.45
CA ALA A 676 -35.69 -19.39 -9.38
C ALA A 676 -34.45 -19.41 -10.29
N ALA A 677 -34.05 -18.25 -10.83
CA ALA A 677 -32.84 -18.13 -11.64
C ALA A 677 -31.59 -18.42 -10.82
N TRP A 678 -31.52 -17.90 -9.59
CA TRP A 678 -30.44 -18.18 -8.67
C TRP A 678 -30.31 -19.65 -8.29
N LYS A 679 -31.43 -20.35 -8.09
CA LYS A 679 -31.42 -21.80 -7.82
C LYS A 679 -30.83 -22.59 -9.00
N ILE A 680 -31.11 -22.20 -10.24
CA ILE A 680 -30.52 -22.84 -11.43
C ILE A 680 -29.00 -22.65 -11.43
N LEU A 681 -28.52 -21.45 -11.12
CA LEU A 681 -27.09 -21.13 -11.12
C LEU A 681 -26.35 -21.78 -9.93
N LEU A 682 -26.96 -21.85 -8.75
CA LEU A 682 -26.41 -22.55 -7.59
C LEU A 682 -26.36 -24.08 -7.75
N ALA A 683 -27.12 -24.65 -8.68
CA ALA A 683 -27.05 -26.07 -9.02
C ALA A 683 -25.97 -26.37 -10.08
N ASP A 684 -25.33 -25.36 -10.66
CA ASP A 684 -24.36 -25.53 -11.75
C ASP A 684 -22.96 -25.85 -11.21
N THR A 685 -22.66 -27.14 -11.12
CA THR A 685 -21.37 -27.66 -10.60
C THR A 685 -20.25 -27.67 -11.63
N ARG A 686 -20.48 -27.15 -12.84
CA ARG A 686 -19.43 -27.10 -13.87
C ARG A 686 -18.31 -26.14 -13.44
N PRO A 687 -17.06 -26.39 -13.85
CA PRO A 687 -15.95 -25.50 -13.54
C PRO A 687 -16.17 -24.07 -14.05
N ALA A 688 -15.89 -23.08 -13.21
CA ALA A 688 -15.87 -21.68 -13.62
C ALA A 688 -14.57 -21.34 -14.37
N VAL A 689 -14.64 -20.34 -15.24
CA VAL A 689 -13.51 -19.82 -16.00
C VAL A 689 -13.16 -18.41 -15.48
N PRO A 690 -11.96 -18.19 -14.92
CA PRO A 690 -11.57 -16.88 -14.40
C PRO A 690 -11.42 -15.83 -15.51
N THR A 691 -12.01 -14.65 -15.35
CA THR A 691 -11.76 -13.51 -16.25
C THR A 691 -10.67 -12.59 -15.69
N GLY A 692 -9.43 -13.06 -15.61
CA GLY A 692 -8.19 -12.24 -15.53
C GLY A 692 -8.04 -11.14 -14.45
N MET A 693 -9.01 -10.91 -13.56
CA MET A 693 -9.09 -9.70 -12.71
C MET A 693 -8.81 -9.96 -11.22
N GLU A 694 -8.46 -11.18 -10.79
CA GLU A 694 -8.18 -11.45 -9.37
C GLU A 694 -7.01 -12.42 -9.14
N TYR A 695 -6.13 -12.00 -8.20
CA TYR A 695 -5.02 -12.76 -7.64
C TYR A 695 -5.51 -13.62 -6.46
N SER A 696 -6.15 -14.74 -6.75
CA SER A 696 -6.29 -15.87 -5.81
C SER A 696 -6.73 -17.11 -6.60
N ASP A 697 -6.68 -18.29 -5.98
CA ASP A 697 -6.96 -19.60 -6.58
C ASP A 697 -8.47 -19.79 -6.93
N THR A 698 -9.04 -18.86 -7.69
CA THR A 698 -10.41 -18.87 -8.26
C THR A 698 -10.62 -20.01 -9.26
N ARG A 699 -9.57 -20.77 -9.59
CA ARG A 699 -9.52 -21.81 -10.63
C ARG A 699 -10.06 -23.18 -10.20
N LYS A 700 -10.48 -23.31 -8.93
CA LYS A 700 -11.23 -24.46 -8.37
C LYS A 700 -12.71 -24.16 -8.13
N MET A 701 -13.15 -22.93 -8.40
CA MET A 701 -14.55 -22.55 -8.22
C MET A 701 -15.42 -23.18 -9.30
N THR A 702 -16.62 -23.56 -8.90
CA THR A 702 -17.71 -23.91 -9.81
C THR A 702 -18.55 -22.67 -10.12
N LEU A 703 -19.40 -22.76 -11.14
CA LEU A 703 -20.38 -21.71 -11.44
C LEU A 703 -21.34 -21.48 -10.26
N ALA A 704 -21.66 -22.52 -9.50
CA ALA A 704 -22.39 -22.43 -8.24
C ALA A 704 -21.67 -21.59 -7.18
N ASP A 705 -20.34 -21.67 -7.10
CA ASP A 705 -19.54 -20.89 -6.12
C ASP A 705 -19.50 -19.40 -6.49
N LEU A 706 -19.39 -19.10 -7.79
CA LEU A 706 -19.52 -17.72 -8.29
C LEU A 706 -20.93 -17.17 -8.02
N ALA A 707 -21.97 -17.98 -8.23
CA ALA A 707 -23.35 -17.59 -7.93
C ALA A 707 -23.56 -17.34 -6.43
N ALA A 708 -23.02 -18.19 -5.55
CA ALA A 708 -23.07 -18.00 -4.11
C ALA A 708 -22.36 -16.70 -3.67
N THR A 709 -21.18 -16.44 -4.22
CA THR A 709 -20.41 -15.21 -3.96
C THR A 709 -21.18 -13.97 -4.39
N ALA A 710 -21.81 -14.02 -5.57
CA ALA A 710 -22.65 -12.93 -6.07
C ALA A 710 -23.88 -12.67 -5.18
N ILE A 711 -24.58 -13.72 -4.73
CA ILE A 711 -25.72 -13.59 -3.80
C ILE A 711 -25.27 -12.94 -2.48
N GLU A 712 -24.15 -13.40 -1.91
CA GLU A 712 -23.61 -12.83 -0.68
C GLU A 712 -23.19 -11.37 -0.83
N ALA A 713 -22.60 -11.01 -1.98
CA ALA A 713 -22.17 -9.64 -2.27
C ALA A 713 -23.36 -8.68 -2.47
N LEU A 714 -24.42 -9.13 -3.13
CA LEU A 714 -25.63 -8.32 -3.34
C LEU A 714 -26.37 -8.08 -2.01
N TYR A 715 -26.42 -9.08 -1.14
CA TYR A 715 -27.19 -9.02 0.11
C TYR A 715 -26.51 -8.19 1.22
N SER A 716 -25.19 -8.28 1.38
CA SER A 716 -24.48 -7.75 2.57
C SER A 716 -24.12 -6.26 2.54
N GLY A 717 -24.31 -5.55 1.41
CA GLY A 717 -23.97 -4.13 1.25
C GLY A 717 -22.47 -3.79 1.31
N VAL A 718 -21.65 -4.65 1.94
CA VAL A 718 -20.19 -4.63 1.99
C VAL A 718 -19.65 -5.66 1.01
N SER A 719 -18.46 -5.45 0.43
CA SER A 719 -17.88 -6.46 -0.46
C SER A 719 -17.59 -7.74 0.29
N SER A 720 -18.41 -8.77 0.03
CA SER A 720 -18.31 -10.08 0.67
C SER A 720 -16.89 -10.65 0.56
N MET A 721 -16.23 -10.55 -0.59
CA MET A 721 -14.84 -11.00 -0.75
C MET A 721 -13.80 -10.21 0.06
N ARG A 722 -14.01 -8.92 0.37
CA ARG A 722 -13.12 -8.20 1.32
C ARG A 722 -13.41 -8.60 2.77
N SER A 723 -14.67 -8.84 3.13
CA SER A 723 -15.04 -9.39 4.44
C SER A 723 -14.57 -10.84 4.61
N PHE A 724 -14.44 -11.59 3.50
CA PHE A 724 -13.94 -12.98 3.45
C PHE A 724 -12.43 -13.09 3.23
N GLY A 725 -11.75 -12.03 2.78
CA GLY A 725 -10.28 -11.95 2.69
C GLY A 725 -9.65 -11.22 3.88
N ALA A 726 -10.43 -10.55 4.72
CA ALA A 726 -9.94 -9.91 5.93
C ALA A 726 -9.89 -10.90 7.10
N GLY A 727 -8.78 -11.62 7.22
CA GLY A 727 -8.36 -12.30 8.46
C GLY A 727 -8.93 -13.72 8.67
N ASN A 728 -8.01 -14.66 8.91
CA ASN A 728 -8.18 -16.07 9.32
C ASN A 728 -8.78 -17.04 8.29
N THR A 729 -9.67 -16.62 7.41
CA THR A 729 -10.30 -17.48 6.38
C THR A 729 -9.35 -18.02 5.31
N GLU A 730 -8.21 -17.36 5.07
CA GLU A 730 -7.13 -17.82 4.17
C GLU A 730 -6.48 -19.13 4.63
N ASN A 731 -6.66 -19.50 5.90
CA ASN A 731 -6.15 -20.75 6.47
C ASN A 731 -7.06 -21.96 6.18
N LEU A 732 -8.25 -21.74 5.61
CA LEU A 732 -9.20 -22.79 5.25
C LEU A 732 -9.07 -23.18 3.77
N PRO A 733 -9.29 -24.47 3.43
CA PRO A 733 -9.42 -24.89 2.04
C PRO A 733 -10.57 -24.14 1.33
N VAL A 734 -10.34 -23.73 0.08
CA VAL A 734 -11.32 -22.98 -0.73
C VAL A 734 -12.65 -23.74 -0.84
N GLU A 735 -12.61 -25.07 -0.95
CA GLU A 735 -13.80 -25.92 -1.08
C GLU A 735 -14.68 -25.88 0.18
N VAL A 736 -14.06 -25.78 1.36
CA VAL A 736 -14.76 -25.64 2.64
C VAL A 736 -15.44 -24.28 2.71
N MET A 737 -14.72 -23.22 2.34
CA MET A 737 -15.25 -21.85 2.31
C MET A 737 -16.45 -21.75 1.37
N MET A 738 -16.30 -22.24 0.13
CA MET A 738 -17.34 -22.15 -0.88
C MET A 738 -18.56 -23.00 -0.54
N ARG A 739 -18.40 -24.13 0.16
CA ARG A 739 -19.55 -24.87 0.73
C ARG A 739 -20.36 -24.00 1.69
N VAL A 740 -19.71 -23.32 2.65
CA VAL A 740 -20.39 -22.41 3.58
C VAL A 740 -21.08 -21.27 2.82
N MET A 741 -20.44 -20.71 1.78
CA MET A 741 -21.07 -19.69 0.94
C MET A 741 -22.32 -20.21 0.23
N ARG A 742 -22.27 -21.42 -0.34
CA ARG A 742 -23.42 -22.04 -1.01
C ARG A 742 -24.56 -22.28 -0.03
N ASP A 743 -24.27 -22.76 1.18
CA ASP A 743 -25.28 -23.02 2.20
C ASP A 743 -25.94 -21.71 2.68
N ARG A 744 -25.14 -20.65 2.89
CA ARG A 744 -25.65 -19.31 3.22
C ARG A 744 -26.47 -18.72 2.08
N ALA A 745 -26.00 -18.80 0.84
CA ALA A 745 -26.73 -18.33 -0.33
C ALA A 745 -28.06 -19.08 -0.50
N ALA A 746 -28.08 -20.40 -0.33
CA ALA A 746 -29.30 -21.21 -0.37
C ALA A 746 -30.28 -20.83 0.75
N ALA A 747 -29.78 -20.59 1.97
CA ALA A 747 -30.59 -20.11 3.09
C ALA A 747 -31.21 -18.73 2.82
N ARG A 748 -30.44 -17.81 2.22
CA ARG A 748 -30.95 -16.49 1.79
C ARG A 748 -32.02 -16.59 0.70
N LEU A 749 -31.85 -17.49 -0.27
CA LEU A 749 -32.89 -17.77 -1.28
C LEU A 749 -34.15 -18.39 -0.69
N ALA A 750 -34.06 -19.02 0.48
CA ALA A 750 -35.20 -19.50 1.24
C ALA A 750 -35.84 -18.41 2.13
N GLY A 751 -35.35 -17.17 2.08
CA GLY A 751 -35.87 -16.04 2.86
C GLY A 751 -35.42 -16.02 4.32
N LYS A 752 -34.40 -16.79 4.70
CA LYS A 752 -33.91 -16.81 6.09
C LYS A 752 -33.21 -15.49 6.44
N PRO A 753 -33.50 -14.90 7.62
CA PRO A 753 -32.81 -13.70 8.11
C PRO A 753 -31.36 -14.02 8.51
N GLU A 754 -30.52 -12.98 8.62
CA GLU A 754 -29.08 -13.11 8.95
C GLU A 754 -28.81 -13.99 10.18
N ALA A 755 -29.64 -13.86 11.23
CA ALA A 755 -29.52 -14.60 12.47
C ALA A 755 -29.71 -16.13 12.32
N GLU A 756 -30.37 -16.57 11.24
CA GLU A 756 -30.65 -17.98 10.94
C GLU A 756 -29.73 -18.56 9.85
N LEU A 757 -28.82 -17.76 9.32
CA LEU A 757 -27.86 -18.23 8.31
C LEU A 757 -26.79 -19.11 8.97
N PRO A 758 -26.22 -20.09 8.23
CA PRO A 758 -25.03 -20.80 8.67
C PRO A 758 -23.95 -19.80 9.09
N ARG A 759 -23.49 -19.91 10.34
CA ARG A 759 -22.41 -19.07 10.87
C ARG A 759 -21.11 -19.39 10.12
N LEU A 760 -20.30 -18.36 9.91
CA LEU A 760 -18.95 -18.56 9.42
C LEU A 760 -18.14 -19.28 10.51
N PRO A 761 -17.28 -20.24 10.15
CA PRO A 761 -16.44 -20.89 11.14
C PRO A 761 -15.56 -19.88 11.88
N SER A 762 -15.50 -19.99 13.21
CA SER A 762 -14.61 -19.20 14.05
C SER A 762 -13.74 -20.12 14.91
N ALA A 763 -12.52 -19.67 15.22
CA ALA A 763 -11.70 -20.32 16.26
C ALA A 763 -12.38 -20.30 17.63
N ASP A 764 -13.29 -19.35 17.86
CA ASP A 764 -14.08 -19.22 19.10
C ASP A 764 -15.14 -20.31 19.24
N ASP A 765 -15.46 -21.05 18.18
CA ASP A 765 -16.40 -22.17 18.25
C ASP A 765 -15.78 -23.43 18.88
N VAL A 766 -14.47 -23.44 19.13
CA VAL A 766 -13.74 -24.56 19.75
C VAL A 766 -13.69 -24.37 21.27
N THR A 767 -14.21 -25.34 22.05
CA THR A 767 -14.21 -25.27 23.53
C THR A 767 -12.79 -25.32 24.10
N GLU A 768 -12.57 -24.75 25.28
CA GLU A 768 -11.26 -24.73 25.96
C GLU A 768 -10.69 -26.13 26.18
N GLU A 769 -11.52 -27.11 26.54
CA GLU A 769 -11.07 -28.50 26.70
C GLU A 769 -10.60 -29.08 25.36
N ARG A 770 -11.29 -28.74 24.27
CA ARG A 770 -10.96 -29.22 22.93
C ARG A 770 -9.71 -28.53 22.38
N ARG A 771 -9.51 -27.25 22.68
CA ARG A 771 -8.34 -26.45 22.32
C ARG A 771 -7.04 -27.10 22.80
N ALA A 772 -6.97 -27.44 24.09
CA ALA A 772 -5.80 -28.12 24.66
C ALA A 772 -5.56 -29.49 24.02
N ALA A 773 -6.61 -30.28 23.80
CA ALA A 773 -6.52 -31.59 23.17
C ALA A 773 -6.03 -31.51 21.71
N LEU A 774 -6.47 -30.50 20.94
CA LEU A 774 -6.02 -30.27 19.56
C LEU A 774 -4.52 -30.00 19.49
N VAL A 775 -4.03 -29.03 20.28
CA VAL A 775 -2.61 -28.72 20.37
C VAL A 775 -1.80 -29.96 20.74
N ALA A 776 -2.24 -30.71 21.76
CA ALA A 776 -1.56 -31.93 22.20
C ALA A 776 -1.53 -32.98 21.08
N SER A 777 -2.65 -33.23 20.40
CA SER A 777 -2.73 -34.20 19.31
C SER A 777 -1.80 -33.89 18.15
N VAL A 778 -1.63 -32.61 17.80
CA VAL A 778 -0.74 -32.20 16.71
C VAL A 778 0.72 -32.25 17.14
N THR A 779 1.03 -31.79 18.36
CA THR A 779 2.42 -31.75 18.85
C THR A 779 2.99 -33.14 19.15
N GLN A 780 2.13 -34.11 19.48
CA GLN A 780 2.53 -35.50 19.78
C GLN A 780 2.47 -36.43 18.55
N ALA A 781 1.77 -36.05 17.49
CA ALA A 781 1.67 -36.85 16.28
C ALA A 781 3.00 -36.90 15.52
N THR A 782 3.28 -38.03 14.88
CA THR A 782 4.43 -38.14 14.00
C THR A 782 4.18 -37.37 12.69
N PRO A 783 5.23 -36.89 11.98
CA PRO A 783 5.06 -36.20 10.70
C PRO A 783 4.24 -36.95 9.65
N ALA A 784 4.24 -38.30 9.69
CA ALA A 784 3.48 -39.14 8.78
C ALA A 784 1.98 -39.22 9.13
N GLU A 785 1.60 -39.01 10.39
CA GLU A 785 0.21 -39.03 10.86
C GLU A 785 -0.48 -37.67 10.69
N LEU A 786 0.30 -36.60 10.73
CA LEU A 786 -0.19 -35.22 10.68
C LEU A 786 -1.10 -34.89 9.49
N PRO A 787 -0.81 -35.30 8.23
CA PRO A 787 -1.70 -35.00 7.11
C PRO A 787 -3.13 -35.52 7.32
N LYS A 788 -3.27 -36.80 7.71
CA LYS A 788 -4.58 -37.42 7.97
C LYS A 788 -5.27 -36.79 9.17
N LEU A 789 -4.52 -36.43 10.21
CA LEU A 789 -5.04 -35.77 11.40
C LEU A 789 -5.59 -34.37 11.06
N LEU A 790 -4.84 -33.58 10.30
CA LEU A 790 -5.21 -32.22 9.90
C LEU A 790 -6.40 -32.21 8.93
N GLU A 791 -6.54 -33.23 8.08
CA GLU A 791 -7.71 -33.42 7.22
C GLU A 791 -9.00 -33.66 8.01
N ALA A 792 -8.90 -34.35 9.16
CA ALA A 792 -10.04 -34.70 10.00
C ALA A 792 -10.57 -33.53 10.84
N PHE A 793 -9.77 -32.48 11.04
CA PHE A 793 -10.19 -31.31 11.81
C PHE A 793 -11.27 -30.50 11.10
N SER A 794 -12.22 -30.02 11.90
CA SER A 794 -13.25 -29.09 11.45
C SER A 794 -12.63 -27.73 11.08
N PRO A 795 -13.37 -26.89 10.33
CA PRO A 795 -12.87 -25.57 9.94
C PRO A 795 -12.54 -24.69 11.17
N ALA A 796 -13.39 -24.70 12.20
CA ALA A 796 -13.16 -23.98 13.45
C ALA A 796 -11.86 -24.42 14.15
N GLU A 797 -11.61 -25.73 14.20
CA GLU A 797 -10.39 -26.30 14.79
C GLU A 797 -9.13 -25.94 13.97
N THR A 798 -9.24 -25.90 12.64
CA THR A 798 -8.15 -25.48 11.74
C THR A 798 -7.80 -24.01 11.96
N LEU A 799 -8.82 -23.14 12.08
CA LEU A 799 -8.63 -21.73 12.39
C LEU A 799 -8.01 -21.52 13.77
N TYR A 800 -8.45 -22.28 14.77
CA TYR A 800 -7.86 -22.24 16.10
C TYR A 800 -6.39 -22.67 16.08
N LEU A 801 -6.05 -23.76 15.38
CA LEU A 801 -4.65 -24.20 15.25
C LEU A 801 -3.77 -23.15 14.56
N ALA A 802 -4.30 -22.44 13.57
CA ALA A 802 -3.60 -21.34 12.92
C ALA A 802 -3.28 -20.20 13.89
N GLN A 803 -4.25 -19.80 14.73
CA GLN A 803 -4.05 -18.79 15.78
C GLN A 803 -3.07 -19.29 16.87
N ALA A 804 -3.27 -20.52 17.35
CA ALA A 804 -2.47 -21.09 18.41
C ALA A 804 -1.00 -21.30 17.99
N ALA A 805 -0.73 -21.58 16.72
CA ALA A 805 0.62 -21.72 16.20
C ALA A 805 1.43 -20.42 16.25
N GLU A 806 0.77 -19.24 16.23
CA GLU A 806 1.46 -17.95 16.42
C GLU A 806 1.98 -17.76 17.85
N GLU A 807 1.31 -18.37 18.83
CA GLU A 807 1.61 -18.20 20.25
C GLU A 807 2.39 -19.40 20.84
N GLN A 808 2.45 -20.53 20.13
CA GLN A 808 3.00 -21.79 20.65
C GLN A 808 4.09 -22.38 19.73
N PRO A 809 5.39 -22.14 20.04
CA PRO A 809 6.51 -22.58 19.21
C PRO A 809 6.57 -24.09 18.95
N ALA A 810 6.14 -24.92 19.92
CA ALA A 810 6.11 -26.37 19.76
C ALA A 810 5.09 -26.81 18.69
N LEU A 811 3.93 -26.14 18.63
CA LEU A 811 2.90 -26.39 17.63
C LEU A 811 3.36 -25.91 16.25
N ALA A 812 3.93 -24.70 16.18
CA ALA A 812 4.51 -24.18 14.94
C ALA A 812 5.57 -25.14 14.37
N LYS A 813 6.48 -25.62 15.22
CA LYS A 813 7.52 -26.58 14.83
C LYS A 813 6.94 -27.91 14.34
N ALA A 814 5.89 -28.43 14.98
CA ALA A 814 5.23 -29.66 14.55
C ALA A 814 4.58 -29.51 13.17
N LEU A 815 4.03 -28.34 12.86
CA LEU A 815 3.33 -28.05 11.61
C LEU A 815 4.26 -27.56 10.47
N ALA A 816 5.49 -27.15 10.78
CA ALA A 816 6.43 -26.61 9.81
C ALA A 816 6.77 -27.59 8.68
N ALA A 817 7.13 -28.83 9.00
CA ALA A 817 7.46 -29.84 8.00
C ALA A 817 6.23 -30.29 7.18
N PRO A 818 5.07 -30.62 7.80
CA PRO A 818 3.83 -30.87 7.05
C PRO A 818 3.38 -29.70 6.19
N SER A 819 3.64 -28.44 6.54
CA SER A 819 3.26 -27.34 5.64
C SER A 819 4.10 -27.27 4.34
N ARG A 820 5.25 -27.97 4.27
CA ARG A 820 6.23 -27.90 3.17
C ARG A 820 6.32 -29.17 2.32
N HIS A 821 5.28 -30.00 2.31
CA HIS A 821 5.19 -31.11 1.37
C HIS A 821 4.24 -30.77 0.23
N LEU A 822 4.49 -31.34 -0.94
CA LEU A 822 3.62 -31.19 -2.09
C LEU A 822 2.46 -32.18 -2.00
N ALA A 823 1.39 -31.79 -1.31
CA ALA A 823 0.23 -32.63 -1.06
C ALA A 823 -0.48 -33.08 -2.34
N LYS A 824 -0.53 -32.18 -3.34
CA LYS A 824 -1.25 -32.42 -4.59
C LYS A 824 -0.55 -31.78 -5.77
N VAL A 825 -0.54 -32.47 -6.91
CA VAL A 825 -0.13 -31.90 -8.20
C VAL A 825 -1.25 -32.04 -9.21
N GLU A 826 -1.71 -30.94 -9.78
CA GLU A 826 -2.73 -30.89 -10.83
C GLU A 826 -2.12 -30.30 -12.09
N VAL A 827 -2.12 -31.06 -13.19
CA VAL A 827 -1.62 -30.61 -14.49
C VAL A 827 -2.76 -30.69 -15.50
N ASP A 828 -2.95 -29.61 -16.25
CA ASP A 828 -3.97 -29.54 -17.29
C ASP A 828 -3.75 -30.65 -18.34
N PRO A 829 -4.79 -31.43 -18.70
CA PRO A 829 -4.66 -32.51 -19.66
C PRO A 829 -4.25 -32.06 -21.07
N ALA A 830 -4.39 -30.77 -21.41
CA ALA A 830 -3.93 -30.21 -22.67
C ALA A 830 -2.40 -30.05 -22.75
N LEU A 831 -1.68 -30.17 -21.63
CA LEU A 831 -0.23 -30.02 -21.60
C LEU A 831 0.51 -31.33 -21.95
N PRO A 832 1.76 -31.25 -22.45
CA PRO A 832 2.53 -32.42 -22.84
C PRO A 832 2.66 -33.46 -21.71
N THR A 833 2.42 -34.73 -22.02
CA THR A 833 2.47 -35.84 -21.04
C THR A 833 3.81 -35.95 -20.32
N GLY A 834 4.92 -35.57 -20.96
CA GLY A 834 6.24 -35.51 -20.34
C GLY A 834 6.35 -34.47 -19.21
N VAL A 835 5.71 -33.31 -19.35
CA VAL A 835 5.62 -32.29 -18.30
C VAL A 835 4.75 -32.79 -17.15
N THR A 836 3.60 -33.39 -17.48
CA THR A 836 2.71 -34.01 -16.49
C THR A 836 3.43 -35.07 -15.67
N ALA A 837 4.13 -36.01 -16.30
CA ALA A 837 4.86 -37.08 -15.61
C ALA A 837 6.05 -36.55 -14.78
N ARG A 838 6.73 -35.48 -15.23
CA ARG A 838 7.83 -34.86 -14.47
C ARG A 838 7.31 -34.19 -13.20
N LEU A 839 6.24 -33.41 -13.29
CA LEU A 839 5.67 -32.69 -12.14
C LEU A 839 4.93 -33.63 -11.17
N LYS A 840 4.19 -34.62 -11.68
CA LYS A 840 3.50 -35.62 -10.84
C LYS A 840 4.45 -36.45 -9.96
N ARG A 841 5.70 -36.63 -10.37
CA ARG A 841 6.73 -37.30 -9.54
C ARG A 841 7.11 -36.51 -8.28
N LEU A 842 6.77 -35.22 -8.21
CA LEU A 842 6.99 -34.38 -7.03
C LEU A 842 5.87 -34.54 -5.99
N GLU A 843 4.73 -35.13 -6.35
CA GLU A 843 3.60 -35.33 -5.43
C GLU A 843 4.01 -36.21 -4.24
N GLY A 844 3.70 -35.75 -3.03
CA GLY A 844 4.10 -36.36 -1.75
C GLY A 844 5.54 -36.03 -1.30
N SER A 845 6.34 -35.34 -2.11
CA SER A 845 7.72 -34.97 -1.74
C SER A 845 7.78 -33.66 -0.94
N ALA A 846 8.80 -33.52 -0.10
CA ALA A 846 9.13 -32.24 0.52
C ALA A 846 9.59 -31.24 -0.56
N ILE A 847 9.23 -29.98 -0.40
CA ILE A 847 9.71 -28.93 -1.30
C ILE A 847 11.20 -28.73 -1.10
N SER A 848 11.89 -28.54 -2.21
CA SER A 848 13.35 -28.38 -2.25
C SER A 848 13.73 -27.44 -3.40
N THR A 849 15.02 -27.10 -3.49
CA THR A 849 15.61 -26.45 -4.66
C THR A 849 15.21 -27.16 -5.95
N ASN A 850 15.29 -28.49 -5.97
CA ASN A 850 14.94 -29.31 -7.13
C ASN A 850 13.45 -29.17 -7.52
N THR A 851 12.55 -28.95 -6.56
CA THR A 851 11.13 -28.70 -6.82
C THR A 851 10.96 -27.39 -7.59
N VAL A 852 11.57 -26.30 -7.09
CA VAL A 852 11.49 -24.96 -7.70
C VAL A 852 12.17 -24.93 -9.07
N GLU A 853 13.34 -25.57 -9.20
CA GLU A 853 14.03 -25.71 -10.47
C GLU A 853 13.23 -26.54 -11.47
N THR A 854 12.63 -27.65 -11.03
CA THR A 854 11.76 -28.47 -11.91
C THR A 854 10.55 -27.67 -12.40
N MET A 855 9.94 -26.85 -11.54
CA MET A 855 8.86 -25.94 -11.96
C MET A 855 9.36 -24.96 -13.02
N ARG A 856 10.48 -24.26 -12.78
CA ARG A 856 11.07 -23.33 -13.74
C ARG A 856 11.40 -24.01 -15.07
N ASP A 857 12.04 -25.17 -15.03
CA ASP A 857 12.41 -25.95 -16.21
C ASP A 857 11.19 -26.40 -17.02
N CYS A 858 10.11 -26.84 -16.34
CA CYS A 858 8.87 -27.18 -17.01
C CYS A 858 8.20 -25.95 -17.64
N CYS A 859 8.24 -24.80 -16.96
CA CYS A 859 7.76 -23.54 -17.50
C CYS A 859 8.56 -23.11 -18.74
N GLN A 860 9.88 -23.20 -18.67
CA GLN A 860 10.79 -22.94 -19.78
C GLN A 860 10.54 -23.88 -20.95
N PHE A 861 10.42 -25.19 -20.70
CA PHE A 861 10.12 -26.17 -21.73
C PHE A 861 8.80 -25.87 -22.44
N LEU A 862 7.73 -25.56 -21.70
CA LEU A 862 6.45 -25.16 -22.28
C LEU A 862 6.61 -23.90 -23.15
N LEU A 863 7.33 -22.91 -22.64
CA LEU A 863 7.57 -21.65 -23.33
C LEU A 863 8.36 -21.85 -24.65
N THR A 864 9.44 -22.62 -24.64
CA THR A 864 10.23 -22.96 -25.84
C THR A 864 9.43 -23.76 -26.87
N ASN A 865 8.37 -24.48 -26.45
CA ASN A 865 7.44 -25.18 -27.34
C ASN A 865 6.23 -24.32 -27.74
N GLY A 866 6.27 -23.00 -27.52
CA GLY A 866 5.21 -22.10 -27.95
C GLY A 866 3.96 -22.13 -27.06
N VAL A 867 4.07 -22.60 -25.81
CA VAL A 867 2.97 -22.67 -24.85
C VAL A 867 3.22 -21.70 -23.70
N ALA A 868 2.51 -20.57 -23.70
CA ALA A 868 2.44 -19.70 -22.52
C ALA A 868 1.75 -20.46 -21.38
N SER A 869 2.29 -20.40 -20.16
CA SER A 869 1.84 -21.27 -19.07
C SER A 869 2.04 -20.64 -17.69
N SER A 870 1.27 -21.13 -16.72
CA SER A 870 1.35 -20.73 -15.32
C SER A 870 1.48 -21.98 -14.44
N LEU A 871 2.51 -22.00 -13.61
CA LEU A 871 2.76 -23.01 -12.58
C LEU A 871 2.63 -22.33 -11.22
N ASN A 872 1.57 -22.62 -10.49
CA ASN A 872 1.28 -22.03 -9.18
C ASN A 872 1.38 -23.09 -8.10
N LEU A 873 2.32 -22.91 -7.19
CA LEU A 873 2.49 -23.67 -5.97
C LEU A 873 1.93 -22.85 -4.80
N SER A 874 0.84 -23.26 -4.18
CA SER A 874 0.15 -22.49 -3.13
C SER A 874 -0.26 -23.35 -1.93
N SER A 875 -0.51 -22.73 -0.78
CA SER A 875 -1.02 -23.41 0.42
C SER A 875 -2.32 -24.19 0.15
N ALA A 876 -2.37 -25.45 0.57
CA ALA A 876 -3.58 -26.28 0.53
C ALA A 876 -4.49 -26.10 1.77
N GLY A 877 -4.22 -25.07 2.57
CA GLY A 877 -4.79 -24.84 3.90
C GLY A 877 -3.74 -25.03 5.00
N PHE A 878 -3.99 -24.45 6.17
CA PHE A 878 -2.98 -24.36 7.23
C PHE A 878 -2.48 -25.74 7.67
N GLY A 879 -1.16 -25.98 7.52
CA GLY A 879 -0.50 -27.24 7.86
C GLY A 879 -0.75 -28.40 6.88
N ARG A 880 -1.59 -28.25 5.86
CA ARG A 880 -1.98 -29.32 4.92
C ARG A 880 -1.05 -29.49 3.71
N GLY A 881 0.11 -28.83 3.73
CA GLY A 881 1.06 -28.84 2.63
C GLY A 881 0.68 -27.86 1.51
N LEU A 882 1.26 -28.09 0.35
CA LEU A 882 1.17 -27.22 -0.82
C LEU A 882 0.55 -27.97 -2.00
N SER A 883 -0.18 -27.24 -2.83
CA SER A 883 -0.79 -27.72 -4.08
C SER A 883 -0.08 -27.05 -5.25
N LEU A 884 0.43 -27.84 -6.19
CA LEU A 884 0.97 -27.34 -7.45
C LEU A 884 -0.07 -27.50 -8.57
N VAL A 885 -0.46 -26.39 -9.17
CA VAL A 885 -1.41 -26.33 -10.28
C VAL A 885 -0.71 -25.78 -11.51
N VAL A 886 -0.75 -26.53 -12.62
CA VAL A 886 -0.04 -26.20 -13.87
C VAL A 886 -1.00 -26.19 -15.05
N ARG A 887 -1.11 -25.04 -15.74
CA ARG A 887 -2.07 -24.84 -16.83
C ARG A 887 -1.52 -23.91 -17.93
N PRO A 888 -1.99 -24.03 -19.19
CA PRO A 888 -1.69 -23.04 -20.22
C PRO A 888 -2.34 -21.69 -19.90
N LEU A 889 -1.71 -20.59 -20.31
CA LEU A 889 -2.31 -19.26 -20.31
C LEU A 889 -3.11 -19.09 -21.61
N GLY A 890 -4.37 -18.69 -21.51
CA GLY A 890 -5.12 -18.21 -22.68
C GLY A 890 -4.50 -16.92 -23.23
N GLU A 891 -4.89 -16.49 -24.44
CA GLU A 891 -4.35 -15.29 -25.11
C GLU A 891 -4.35 -14.03 -24.22
N LEU A 892 -5.36 -13.87 -23.35
CA LEU A 892 -5.42 -12.78 -22.36
C LEU A 892 -4.42 -12.91 -21.21
N GLY A 893 -4.16 -14.12 -20.72
CA GLY A 893 -3.20 -14.35 -19.64
C GLY A 893 -1.77 -14.04 -20.08
N ALA A 894 -1.50 -14.18 -21.38
CA ALA A 894 -0.26 -13.75 -22.02
C ALA A 894 -0.20 -12.22 -22.27
N ARG A 895 -1.34 -11.54 -22.39
CA ARG A 895 -1.46 -10.08 -22.65
C ARG A 895 -1.66 -9.21 -21.40
N GLY A 896 -2.12 -9.79 -20.29
CA GLY A 896 -2.48 -9.07 -19.05
C GLY A 896 -1.28 -8.67 -18.18
N MET A 897 -0.09 -9.22 -18.44
CA MET A 897 1.16 -8.60 -18.04
C MET A 897 1.55 -7.66 -19.17
N ASP A 898 1.72 -6.37 -18.88
CA ASP A 898 2.10 -5.37 -19.88
C ASP A 898 3.44 -5.80 -20.52
N THR A 899 3.38 -6.45 -21.68
CA THR A 899 4.54 -7.09 -22.36
C THR A 899 5.08 -6.25 -23.51
N GLY A 900 4.61 -5.00 -23.66
CA GLY A 900 5.08 -4.08 -24.70
C GLY A 900 6.59 -3.93 -24.69
N TRP A 901 7.18 -3.77 -23.50
CA TRP A 901 8.63 -3.69 -23.30
C TRP A 901 9.40 -4.96 -23.70
N ILE A 902 8.79 -6.16 -23.76
CA ILE A 902 9.47 -7.38 -24.25
C ILE A 902 9.85 -7.22 -25.73
N SER A 903 9.12 -6.40 -26.49
CA SER A 903 9.46 -6.09 -27.88
C SER A 903 10.81 -5.36 -28.02
N GLN A 904 11.19 -4.54 -27.02
CA GLN A 904 12.46 -3.82 -26.97
C GLN A 904 13.68 -4.77 -26.89
N PHE A 905 13.48 -6.00 -26.41
CA PHE A 905 14.50 -7.05 -26.35
C PHE A 905 14.62 -7.88 -27.64
N ASN A 906 13.68 -7.72 -28.58
CA ASN A 906 13.59 -8.47 -29.82
C ASN A 906 13.97 -7.58 -31.00
N ARG A 907 15.27 -7.25 -31.14
CA ARG A 907 15.81 -6.49 -32.28
C ARG A 907 15.57 -7.25 -33.60
N LYS A 908 15.38 -6.52 -34.70
CA LYS A 908 15.24 -7.07 -36.05
C LYS A 908 16.48 -7.93 -36.40
N GLY A 909 16.28 -9.24 -36.60
CA GLY A 909 17.36 -10.21 -36.89
C GLY A 909 17.89 -11.01 -35.70
N SER A 910 17.45 -10.71 -34.47
CA SER A 910 17.75 -11.52 -33.28
C SER A 910 16.74 -12.66 -33.06
N LYS A 911 17.12 -13.72 -32.34
CA LYS A 911 16.18 -14.80 -32.01
C LYS A 911 15.07 -14.26 -31.09
N PRO A 912 13.80 -14.61 -31.31
CA PRO A 912 12.72 -14.18 -30.44
C PRO A 912 12.95 -14.67 -29.00
N LYS A 913 12.83 -13.77 -28.03
CA LYS A 913 12.95 -14.07 -26.60
C LYS A 913 11.57 -14.07 -25.95
N GLY A 914 11.23 -15.16 -25.27
CA GLY A 914 10.15 -15.21 -24.30
C GLY A 914 10.65 -14.85 -22.91
N VAL A 915 9.73 -14.65 -21.96
CA VAL A 915 10.06 -14.30 -20.57
C VAL A 915 9.40 -15.28 -19.61
N ILE A 916 10.14 -15.70 -18.59
CA ILE A 916 9.60 -16.37 -17.41
C ILE A 916 9.64 -15.37 -16.27
N THR A 917 8.49 -15.04 -15.68
CA THR A 917 8.41 -14.30 -14.43
C THR A 917 8.16 -15.26 -13.28
N ALA A 918 8.70 -14.95 -12.10
CA ALA A 918 8.33 -15.64 -10.88
C ALA A 918 7.99 -14.69 -9.75
N MET A 919 7.01 -15.08 -8.96
CA MET A 919 6.55 -14.35 -7.79
C MET A 919 6.50 -15.31 -6.60
N LEU A 920 7.05 -14.87 -5.48
CA LEU A 920 6.94 -15.53 -4.19
C LEU A 920 6.15 -14.60 -3.28
N GLN A 921 5.13 -15.16 -2.63
CA GLN A 921 4.29 -14.46 -1.66
C GLN A 921 4.24 -15.29 -0.38
N GLY A 922 4.34 -14.65 0.78
CA GLY A 922 4.31 -15.33 2.08
C GLY A 922 5.62 -16.04 2.45
N GLY A 923 5.64 -16.66 3.64
CA GLY A 923 6.88 -17.15 4.28
C GLY A 923 7.65 -16.04 5.01
N GLU A 924 8.85 -16.34 5.49
CA GLU A 924 9.61 -15.41 6.35
C GLU A 924 10.11 -14.14 5.63
N GLU A 925 10.15 -14.12 4.30
CA GLU A 925 10.61 -12.98 3.48
C GLU A 925 9.47 -12.09 2.97
N GLY A 926 8.20 -12.48 3.17
CA GLY A 926 7.01 -11.69 2.83
C GLY A 926 6.67 -11.60 1.33
N PHE A 927 7.62 -11.24 0.47
CA PHE A 927 7.44 -11.12 -0.99
C PHE A 927 8.77 -11.09 -1.75
N ALA A 928 8.88 -11.78 -2.89
CA ALA A 928 10.02 -11.68 -3.81
C ALA A 928 9.60 -11.87 -5.29
N HIS A 929 10.37 -11.33 -6.24
CA HIS A 929 10.08 -11.42 -7.67
C HIS A 929 11.34 -11.67 -8.50
N ALA A 930 11.23 -12.47 -9.57
CA ALA A 930 12.30 -12.79 -10.50
C ALA A 930 11.84 -12.80 -11.96
N MET A 931 12.80 -12.71 -12.88
CA MET A 931 12.57 -12.67 -14.32
C MET A 931 13.75 -13.29 -15.09
N TRP A 932 13.45 -14.21 -16.01
CA TRP A 932 14.43 -14.85 -16.91
C TRP A 932 14.00 -14.70 -18.36
N PHE A 933 14.95 -14.37 -19.24
CA PHE A 933 14.75 -14.38 -20.68
C PHE A 933 15.07 -15.77 -21.25
N VAL A 934 14.23 -16.25 -22.17
CA VAL A 934 14.36 -17.56 -22.81
C VAL A 934 14.40 -17.38 -24.32
N GLU A 935 15.49 -17.82 -24.96
CA GLU A 935 15.54 -17.89 -26.42
C GLU A 935 14.52 -18.90 -26.94
N LEU A 936 13.69 -18.47 -27.88
CA LEU A 936 12.71 -19.31 -28.57
C LEU A 936 13.29 -19.82 -29.89
N PRO A 937 12.84 -21.01 -30.36
CA PRO A 937 13.17 -21.46 -31.70
C PRO A 937 12.64 -20.45 -32.72
N PRO A 938 13.34 -20.22 -33.84
CA PRO A 938 12.82 -19.38 -34.92
C PRO A 938 11.47 -19.94 -35.36
N ALA A 939 10.46 -19.06 -35.45
CA ALA A 939 9.15 -19.44 -35.99
C ALA A 939 9.37 -20.02 -37.39
N ALA A 940 8.77 -21.18 -37.68
CA ALA A 940 8.75 -21.69 -39.04
C ALA A 940 8.18 -20.61 -39.96
N ALA A 941 9.00 -20.10 -40.88
CA ALA A 941 8.60 -19.03 -41.78
C ALA A 941 7.32 -19.47 -42.51
N PRO A 942 6.28 -18.62 -42.62
CA PRO A 942 5.21 -18.89 -43.56
C PRO A 942 5.84 -18.97 -44.95
N VAL A 943 5.63 -20.10 -45.61
CA VAL A 943 6.01 -20.27 -47.02
C VAL A 943 5.26 -19.22 -47.83
N GLY A 944 5.96 -18.18 -48.30
CA GLY A 944 5.42 -17.25 -49.30
C GLY A 944 5.44 -15.74 -48.99
N ALA A 945 6.36 -15.21 -48.19
CA ALA A 945 6.57 -13.75 -48.12
C ALA A 945 7.72 -13.34 -49.05
N ALA A 946 7.37 -12.71 -50.18
CA ALA A 946 8.32 -12.16 -51.13
C ALA A 946 9.19 -11.06 -50.50
N THR A 947 10.49 -11.14 -50.76
CA THR A 947 11.48 -10.11 -50.49
C THR A 947 11.13 -8.81 -51.21
N VAL A 948 10.93 -7.73 -50.47
CA VAL A 948 10.99 -6.36 -50.99
C VAL A 948 12.36 -5.80 -50.58
N GLU A 949 13.23 -5.64 -51.58
CA GLU A 949 14.45 -4.82 -51.47
C GLU A 949 14.10 -3.34 -51.57
N GLY A 950 14.72 -2.52 -50.72
CA GLY A 950 14.64 -1.05 -50.68
C GLY A 950 14.67 -0.61 -49.22
N ASP A 951 15.55 0.26 -48.72
CA ASP A 951 16.50 1.18 -49.34
C ASP A 951 17.69 1.32 -48.38
N LYS A 952 18.90 1.41 -48.91
CA LYS A 952 20.11 1.75 -48.15
C LYS A 952 20.23 3.28 -48.12
N ALA A 953 19.90 3.93 -47.02
CA ALA A 953 20.31 5.32 -46.81
C ALA A 953 20.38 5.69 -45.32
N LYS A 954 21.51 6.30 -44.94
CA LYS A 954 21.86 6.91 -43.64
C LYS A 954 22.21 5.96 -42.50
N LYS A 955 23.41 5.40 -42.63
CA LYS A 955 24.30 5.10 -41.51
C LYS A 955 25.22 6.31 -41.42
N ASP A 956 25.19 7.08 -40.33
CA ASP A 956 26.28 7.99 -39.90
C ASP A 956 25.91 8.87 -38.68
N ASP A 957 24.70 8.77 -38.10
CA ASP A 957 24.33 9.49 -36.85
C ASP A 957 23.78 8.57 -35.71
N GLU A 958 23.79 7.24 -35.87
CA GLU A 958 23.19 6.29 -34.89
C GLU A 958 24.20 5.69 -33.88
N ASP A 959 25.51 5.94 -34.05
CA ASP A 959 26.54 5.26 -33.24
C ASP A 959 26.66 5.82 -31.80
N GLU A 960 26.17 7.03 -31.49
CA GLU A 960 26.17 7.57 -30.12
C GLU A 960 24.93 7.15 -29.29
N ASP A 961 23.80 6.82 -29.93
CA ASP A 961 22.56 6.37 -29.26
C ASP A 961 22.49 4.83 -29.08
N GLU A 962 23.29 4.06 -29.84
CA GLU A 962 23.40 2.60 -29.68
C GLU A 962 24.18 2.22 -28.40
N ASP A 963 25.25 2.96 -28.07
CA ASP A 963 26.09 2.72 -26.89
C ASP A 963 25.33 3.00 -25.57
N ASP A 964 24.55 4.09 -25.51
CA ASP A 964 23.73 4.44 -24.33
C ASP A 964 22.58 3.43 -24.10
N ASN A 965 22.00 2.88 -25.17
CA ASN A 965 20.99 1.83 -25.10
C ASN A 965 21.59 0.46 -24.73
N GLU A 966 22.80 0.14 -25.19
CA GLU A 966 23.49 -1.10 -24.82
C GLU A 966 23.89 -1.07 -23.33
N GLU A 967 24.40 0.07 -22.83
CA GLU A 967 24.71 0.25 -21.41
C GLU A 967 23.45 0.22 -20.52
N MET A 968 22.34 0.83 -20.96
CA MET A 968 21.05 0.74 -20.26
C MET A 968 20.55 -0.70 -20.19
N MET A 969 20.70 -1.47 -21.27
CA MET A 969 20.29 -2.88 -21.33
C MET A 969 21.18 -3.77 -20.46
N GLU A 970 22.50 -3.54 -20.43
CA GLU A 970 23.41 -4.24 -19.51
C GLU A 970 23.06 -3.95 -18.04
N ARG A 971 22.78 -2.69 -17.68
CA ARG A 971 22.34 -2.30 -16.34
C ARG A 971 21.02 -2.96 -15.96
N MET A 972 20.07 -3.04 -16.90
CA MET A 972 18.78 -3.66 -16.67
C MET A 972 18.91 -5.19 -16.50
N MET A 973 19.78 -5.83 -17.28
CA MET A 973 20.10 -7.26 -17.13
C MET A 973 20.78 -7.55 -15.78
N ALA A 974 21.74 -6.73 -15.35
CA ALA A 974 22.36 -6.85 -14.03
C ALA A 974 21.34 -6.70 -12.88
N SER A 975 20.39 -5.76 -13.02
CA SER A 975 19.28 -5.61 -12.05
C SER A 975 18.37 -6.84 -12.01
N PHE A 976 18.15 -7.52 -13.14
CA PHE A 976 17.37 -8.76 -13.15
C PHE A 976 18.14 -9.93 -12.54
N GLU A 977 19.44 -10.04 -12.75
CA GLU A 977 20.28 -11.07 -12.10
C GLU A 977 20.27 -10.93 -10.58
N GLU A 978 20.37 -9.71 -10.05
CA GLU A 978 20.27 -9.44 -8.61
C GLU A 978 18.88 -9.83 -8.06
N ARG A 979 17.80 -9.46 -8.78
CA ARG A 979 16.43 -9.89 -8.40
C ARG A 979 16.26 -11.40 -8.45
N ASN A 980 16.85 -12.07 -9.45
CA ASN A 980 16.81 -13.52 -9.57
C ASN A 980 17.54 -14.21 -8.42
N GLN A 981 18.68 -13.66 -7.99
CA GLN A 981 19.40 -14.16 -6.83
C GLN A 981 18.59 -13.96 -5.55
N ALA A 982 18.06 -12.76 -5.32
CA ALA A 982 17.21 -12.47 -4.17
C ALA A 982 15.97 -13.38 -4.11
N PHE A 983 15.33 -13.63 -5.26
CA PHE A 983 14.23 -14.59 -5.34
C PHE A 983 14.66 -16.01 -5.00
N ASN A 984 15.81 -16.48 -5.49
CA ASN A 984 16.30 -17.84 -5.19
C ASN A 984 16.64 -18.01 -3.70
N GLU A 985 17.19 -16.97 -3.07
CA GLU A 985 17.45 -16.93 -1.63
C GLU A 985 16.14 -16.90 -0.83
N ALA A 986 15.15 -16.09 -1.25
CA ALA A 986 13.83 -16.08 -0.65
C ALA A 986 13.11 -17.43 -0.81
N ALA A 987 13.19 -18.03 -1.99
CA ALA A 987 12.67 -19.37 -2.26
C ALA A 987 13.34 -20.43 -1.38
N ARG A 988 14.65 -20.33 -1.10
CA ARG A 988 15.32 -21.19 -0.12
C ARG A 988 14.65 -21.11 1.24
N SER A 989 14.43 -19.90 1.75
CA SER A 989 13.74 -19.72 3.04
C SER A 989 12.33 -20.32 3.05
N PHE A 990 11.64 -20.34 1.90
CA PHE A 990 10.31 -20.91 1.76
C PHE A 990 10.31 -22.42 2.07
N TYR A 991 11.31 -23.17 1.63
CA TYR A 991 11.40 -24.62 1.87
C TYR A 991 12.33 -25.03 3.02
N THR A 992 13.16 -24.13 3.57
CA THR A 992 14.00 -24.41 4.76
C THR A 992 13.53 -23.75 6.05
N GLY A 993 12.52 -22.86 5.99
CA GLY A 993 12.07 -22.07 7.13
C GLY A 993 11.51 -22.87 8.31
N GLY A 994 11.57 -22.28 9.50
CA GLY A 994 11.21 -22.92 10.76
C GLY A 994 9.73 -22.84 11.14
N GLU A 995 8.99 -21.90 10.55
CA GLU A 995 7.56 -21.65 10.82
C GLU A 995 6.64 -22.33 9.80
N PRO A 996 5.41 -22.74 10.15
CA PRO A 996 4.47 -23.30 9.18
C PRO A 996 4.07 -22.28 8.12
N LEU A 997 4.00 -22.71 6.86
CA LEU A 997 3.49 -21.88 5.78
C LEU A 997 2.00 -21.59 6.00
N ALA A 998 1.62 -20.30 5.96
CA ALA A 998 0.26 -19.80 6.18
C ALA A 998 -0.47 -19.43 4.88
N GLY A 999 -1.76 -19.09 4.98
CA GLY A 999 -2.74 -19.08 3.88
C GLY A 999 -2.34 -18.47 2.53
N ASN A 1000 -1.59 -17.37 2.50
CA ASN A 1000 -1.20 -16.70 1.25
C ASN A 1000 0.18 -17.13 0.70
N ALA A 1001 0.83 -18.13 1.32
CA ALA A 1001 2.12 -18.64 0.89
C ALA A 1001 2.03 -19.28 -0.50
N ALA A 1002 2.76 -18.73 -1.47
CA ALA A 1002 2.77 -19.21 -2.84
C ALA A 1002 4.09 -18.92 -3.58
N ILE A 1003 4.43 -19.78 -4.54
CA ILE A 1003 5.44 -19.55 -5.57
C ILE A 1003 4.76 -19.75 -6.93
N THR A 1004 4.76 -18.72 -7.76
CA THR A 1004 4.19 -18.77 -9.11
C THR A 1004 5.27 -18.53 -10.14
N PHE A 1005 5.37 -19.41 -11.14
CA PHE A 1005 6.12 -19.17 -12.38
C PHE A 1005 5.14 -18.93 -13.52
N THR A 1006 5.44 -17.94 -14.36
CA THR A 1006 4.63 -17.62 -15.54
C THR A 1006 5.51 -17.46 -16.77
N GLY A 1007 5.28 -18.27 -17.78
CA GLY A 1007 5.95 -18.20 -19.07
C GLY A 1007 5.11 -17.43 -20.07
N VAL A 1008 5.68 -16.36 -20.65
CA VAL A 1008 5.03 -15.45 -21.58
C VAL A 1008 5.79 -15.41 -22.90
N LEU A 1009 5.07 -15.64 -24.00
CA LEU A 1009 5.60 -15.57 -25.35
C LEU A 1009 5.70 -14.11 -25.80
N PRO A 1010 6.67 -13.78 -26.67
CA PRO A 1010 6.71 -12.46 -27.30
C PRO A 1010 5.49 -12.27 -28.20
N PRO A 1011 5.06 -11.01 -28.43
CA PRO A 1011 4.01 -10.71 -29.40
C PRO A 1011 4.39 -11.21 -30.80
N LYS A 1012 3.42 -11.72 -31.57
CA LYS A 1012 3.70 -12.21 -32.94
C LYS A 1012 4.14 -11.05 -33.85
N PRO A 1013 5.06 -11.28 -34.80
CA PRO A 1013 5.43 -10.28 -35.80
C PRO A 1013 4.19 -9.80 -36.58
N GLY A 1014 3.85 -8.52 -36.45
CA GLY A 1014 2.70 -7.90 -37.12
C GLY A 1014 1.38 -7.89 -36.31
N GLU A 1015 1.29 -8.55 -35.16
CA GLU A 1015 0.18 -8.33 -34.22
C GLU A 1015 0.49 -7.07 -33.38
N LYS A 1016 -0.23 -5.97 -33.66
CA LYS A 1016 -0.16 -4.76 -32.84
C LYS A 1016 -0.62 -5.08 -31.41
N SER A 1017 0.22 -4.78 -30.42
CA SER A 1017 -0.07 -4.99 -28.99
C SER A 1017 -1.29 -4.21 -28.54
#